data_AF-A0A561WZM7-F1
#
_entry.id   AF-A0A561WZM7-F1
#
_cell.length_a   1.000
_cell.length_b   1.000
_cell.length_c   1.000
_cell.angle_alpha   90.00
_cell.angle_beta   90.00
_cell.angle_gamma   90.00
#
_symmetry.space_group_name_H-M   'P 1'
#
loop_
_entity.id
_entity.type
_entity.pdbx_description
1 polymer ?
#
loop_
_entity_poly.entity_id
_entity_poly.type
_entity_poly.pdbx_seq_one_letter_code
_entity_poly.pdbx_strand_id
1 'polypeptide(L)'
;MVMIVALMVALYLTILNVRHPLIGMEVVENNNGDVIVNDIYEFGWAKKHGIHLHDQVLKVDGKPPLSHFTVRKYKTIEQVKTITIQREKQIQTLTVDDRSHGAKQWLYYIALPLGFFLFTVSLSMFLLRLRLNDQSATVLIYFLLLAGLCYISASLSAKYVPFGRYMFNAIFLQLPAVFLHFVYHYFEREKKGWFTKKIVLSLYSFNFVAFVISLSHLLSEAEVLLATFLINIGTILALLGKGWVYLKKDEQQHTVKGLLLSIGLSAAPFVLFYSLPVLIIGKWVLPAELTVISLFVLPSVFLYLICTDRLFRLPFSINRFVYHAFLSLLPAFFVTLLYAKFVNEARRFAELALLFLLIYGINILALYSKGYFDRTLRAKLYVQKDCYQESIYRIGETLKKQKNMREVIQCLEKEVREVLDIENLAFVQAIRSMQAPFHCDEKEWTKLTKKMDRQPLSIGKLIENKRLFAVFVGSFRQSPLLLIGKKKHPIPFRSEQKDWLSTIVYYGSVTMENMVKVEDLIKELNHVKQRRNSVWLTRLIFQWSEKERRKLAIDLHDTILQDLIVLKRKVESLRFQNMRMEEMKKQLNYIEEEIVDMIDVTREICYELRPPFLSQIGLEEAIVQLIQRFQLRANIKIEWNVHLSAKLEEERELAIYRMIQELLNNAMKHSQASYIQLTLEVQNEEVQLHYVDNGIGIDMEKLNHCDGKLGLFGIKERVQGLGGTFKMTSQLGKGLDIRIAIPL
;
A
#
# COMPACT_ATOMS: atom_id res chain seq x y z
N MET A 1 -29.23 -1.43 -5.21
CA MET A 1 -30.45 -1.13 -6.00
C MET A 1 -30.15 -0.98 -7.49
N VAL A 2 -29.33 -0.01 -7.93
CA VAL A 2 -29.07 0.25 -9.37
C VAL A 2 -28.63 -0.99 -10.17
N MET A 3 -27.72 -1.81 -9.62
CA MET A 3 -27.31 -3.06 -10.28
C MET A 3 -28.45 -4.06 -10.47
N ILE A 4 -29.38 -4.16 -9.52
CA ILE A 4 -30.53 -5.06 -9.60
C ILE A 4 -31.47 -4.57 -10.70
N VAL A 5 -31.70 -3.26 -10.78
CA VAL A 5 -32.49 -2.64 -11.85
C VAL A 5 -31.82 -2.90 -13.21
N ALA A 6 -30.50 -2.70 -13.32
CA ALA A 6 -29.77 -2.98 -14.55
C ALA A 6 -29.87 -4.45 -14.98
N LEU A 7 -29.80 -5.40 -14.04
CA LEU A 7 -29.98 -6.83 -14.30
C LEU A 7 -31.40 -7.15 -14.80
N MET A 8 -32.44 -6.58 -14.17
CA MET A 8 -33.82 -6.76 -14.61
C MET A 8 -34.05 -6.20 -16.01
N VAL A 9 -33.54 -5.00 -16.29
CA VAL A 9 -33.64 -4.37 -17.60
C VAL A 9 -32.87 -5.19 -18.64
N ALA A 10 -31.64 -5.61 -18.35
CA ALA A 10 -30.86 -6.46 -19.24
C ALA A 10 -31.59 -7.78 -19.56
N LEU A 11 -32.16 -8.45 -18.56
CA LEU A 11 -32.93 -9.67 -18.75
C LEU A 11 -34.13 -9.44 -19.67
N TYR A 12 -34.89 -8.37 -19.46
CA TYR A 12 -36.02 -8.00 -20.32
C TYR A 12 -35.59 -7.76 -21.77
N LEU A 13 -34.51 -7.01 -21.99
CA LEU A 13 -33.98 -6.75 -23.34
C LEU A 13 -33.43 -8.00 -24.02
N THR A 14 -32.81 -8.91 -23.25
CA THR A 14 -32.35 -10.20 -23.77
C THR A 14 -33.53 -11.07 -24.20
N ILE A 15 -34.62 -11.09 -23.42
CA ILE A 15 -35.87 -11.79 -23.81
C ILE A 15 -36.43 -11.21 -25.11
N LEU A 16 -36.47 -9.88 -25.26
CA LEU A 16 -36.87 -9.24 -26.51
C LEU A 16 -35.95 -9.61 -27.68
N ASN A 17 -34.64 -9.72 -27.44
CA ASN A 17 -33.67 -10.11 -28.48
C ASN A 17 -33.89 -11.55 -28.94
N VAL A 18 -34.35 -12.45 -28.07
CA VAL A 18 -34.69 -13.84 -28.41
C VAL A 18 -36.03 -13.92 -29.15
N ARG A 19 -36.99 -13.06 -28.83
CA ARG A 19 -38.31 -13.05 -29.50
C ARG A 19 -38.28 -12.47 -30.90
N HIS A 20 -37.40 -11.50 -31.17
CA HIS A 20 -37.32 -10.85 -32.48
C HIS A 20 -36.04 -11.29 -33.22
N PRO A 21 -36.15 -12.20 -34.21
CA PRO A 21 -35.03 -12.49 -35.10
C PRO A 21 -34.74 -11.30 -36.03
N LEU A 22 -33.47 -11.17 -36.42
CA LEU A 22 -33.02 -10.24 -37.45
C LEU A 22 -33.31 -10.85 -38.81
N ILE A 23 -34.14 -10.18 -39.60
CA ILE A 23 -34.54 -10.66 -40.92
C ILE A 23 -33.48 -10.31 -41.95
N GLY A 24 -32.99 -9.08 -41.91
CA GLY A 24 -31.88 -8.57 -42.69
C GLY A 24 -32.20 -8.39 -44.17
N MET A 25 -33.38 -7.87 -44.50
CA MET A 25 -33.74 -7.54 -45.89
C MET A 25 -33.94 -6.04 -46.08
N GLU A 26 -33.23 -5.49 -47.04
CA GLU A 26 -33.48 -4.17 -47.59
C GLU A 26 -34.32 -4.29 -48.86
N VAL A 27 -35.28 -3.39 -49.01
CA VAL A 27 -36.21 -3.39 -50.14
C VAL A 27 -36.30 -2.02 -50.78
N VAL A 28 -36.51 -2.01 -52.09
CA VAL A 28 -36.70 -0.79 -52.87
C VAL A 28 -37.98 -0.94 -53.69
N GLU A 29 -38.68 0.16 -53.89
CA GLU A 29 -39.84 0.24 -54.76
C GLU A 29 -39.37 0.49 -56.20
N ASN A 30 -39.77 -0.39 -57.12
CA ASN A 30 -39.47 -0.24 -58.54
C ASN A 30 -40.47 0.73 -59.20
N ASN A 31 -40.19 1.17 -60.43
CA ASN A 31 -41.02 2.13 -61.18
C ASN A 31 -42.48 1.68 -61.39
N ASN A 32 -42.76 0.38 -61.23
CA ASN A 32 -44.10 -0.20 -61.34
C ASN A 32 -44.87 -0.24 -60.01
N GLY A 33 -44.30 0.28 -58.90
CA GLY A 33 -44.88 0.21 -57.55
C GLY A 33 -44.64 -1.13 -56.82
N ASP A 34 -43.89 -2.04 -57.45
CA ASP A 34 -43.52 -3.33 -56.87
C ASP A 34 -42.36 -3.19 -55.90
N VAL A 35 -42.46 -3.85 -54.74
CA VAL A 35 -41.39 -3.88 -53.74
C VAL A 35 -40.47 -5.07 -54.00
N ILE A 36 -39.20 -4.80 -54.28
CA ILE A 36 -38.18 -5.80 -54.60
C ILE A 36 -37.08 -5.83 -53.56
N VAL A 37 -36.47 -7.00 -53.34
CA VAL A 37 -35.32 -7.17 -52.44
C VAL A 37 -34.08 -6.54 -53.07
N ASN A 38 -33.54 -5.50 -52.42
CA ASN A 38 -32.40 -4.72 -52.89
C ASN A 38 -31.07 -5.19 -52.27
N ASP A 39 -31.08 -5.55 -50.98
CA ASP A 39 -29.92 -6.12 -50.30
C ASP A 39 -30.33 -7.14 -49.25
N ILE A 40 -29.44 -8.09 -48.97
CA ILE A 40 -29.65 -9.16 -47.99
C ILE A 40 -28.43 -9.25 -47.08
N TYR A 41 -28.66 -9.01 -45.81
CA TYR A 41 -27.63 -9.07 -44.78
C TYR A 41 -27.11 -10.50 -44.58
N GLU A 42 -25.79 -10.68 -44.54
CA GLU A 42 -25.13 -12.00 -44.53
C GLU A 42 -25.53 -12.87 -43.32
N PHE A 43 -25.79 -12.24 -42.16
CA PHE A 43 -26.20 -12.93 -40.93
C PHE A 43 -27.71 -12.90 -40.68
N GLY A 44 -28.50 -12.37 -41.63
CA GLY A 44 -29.95 -12.27 -41.53
C GLY A 44 -30.67 -13.58 -41.80
N TRP A 45 -31.88 -13.71 -41.26
CA TRP A 45 -32.76 -14.86 -41.50
C TRP A 45 -33.04 -15.08 -42.99
N ALA A 46 -33.18 -14.01 -43.78
CA ALA A 46 -33.53 -14.09 -45.20
C ALA A 46 -32.50 -14.85 -46.04
N LYS A 47 -31.21 -14.62 -45.80
CA LYS A 47 -30.12 -15.33 -46.50
C LYS A 47 -30.17 -16.84 -46.25
N LYS A 48 -30.50 -17.24 -45.01
CA LYS A 48 -30.58 -18.64 -44.60
C LYS A 48 -31.78 -19.37 -45.22
N HIS A 49 -32.87 -18.66 -45.50
CA HIS A 49 -34.10 -19.21 -46.05
C HIS A 49 -34.20 -19.07 -47.58
N GLY A 50 -33.06 -18.84 -48.25
CA GLY A 50 -32.97 -18.90 -49.71
C GLY A 50 -33.58 -17.70 -50.44
N ILE A 51 -33.81 -16.58 -49.76
CA ILE A 51 -34.23 -15.33 -50.41
C ILE A 51 -33.05 -14.78 -51.23
N HIS A 52 -33.33 -14.26 -52.41
CA HIS A 52 -32.34 -13.73 -53.35
C HIS A 52 -32.61 -12.26 -53.66
N LEU A 53 -31.56 -11.60 -54.12
CA LEU A 53 -31.65 -10.24 -54.64
C LEU A 53 -32.64 -10.23 -55.81
N HIS A 54 -33.45 -9.17 -55.91
CA HIS A 54 -34.49 -8.98 -56.92
C HIS A 54 -35.75 -9.87 -56.77
N ASP A 55 -35.86 -10.67 -55.71
CA ASP A 55 -37.14 -11.33 -55.39
C ASP A 55 -38.22 -10.25 -55.15
N GLN A 56 -39.42 -10.46 -55.70
CA GLN A 56 -40.54 -9.55 -55.50
C GLN A 56 -41.27 -9.90 -54.20
N VAL A 57 -41.49 -8.92 -53.33
CA VAL A 57 -42.23 -9.08 -52.09
C VAL A 57 -43.69 -8.72 -52.34
N LEU A 58 -44.57 -9.72 -52.31
CA LEU A 58 -45.99 -9.53 -52.58
C LEU A 58 -46.77 -9.13 -51.32
N LYS A 59 -46.48 -9.78 -50.19
CA LYS A 59 -47.17 -9.55 -48.92
C LYS A 59 -46.22 -9.65 -47.73
N VAL A 60 -46.48 -8.81 -46.74
CA VAL A 60 -45.86 -8.83 -45.42
C VAL A 60 -46.99 -8.94 -44.40
N ASP A 61 -46.98 -9.98 -43.57
CA ASP A 61 -48.05 -10.29 -42.61
C ASP A 61 -49.46 -10.34 -43.25
N GLY A 62 -49.53 -10.84 -44.49
CA GLY A 62 -50.77 -10.93 -45.26
C GLY A 62 -51.27 -9.61 -45.87
N LYS A 63 -50.57 -8.50 -45.66
CA LYS A 63 -50.91 -7.16 -46.19
C LYS A 63 -49.89 -6.67 -47.22
N PRO A 64 -50.19 -5.62 -48.02
CA PRO A 64 -49.21 -5.04 -48.93
C PRO A 64 -47.93 -4.59 -48.20
N PRO A 65 -46.72 -4.77 -48.78
CA PRO A 65 -45.46 -4.52 -48.07
C PRO A 65 -45.33 -3.10 -47.53
N LEU A 66 -45.78 -2.09 -48.29
CA LEU A 66 -45.76 -0.67 -47.93
C LEU A 66 -46.65 -0.32 -46.72
N SER A 67 -47.57 -1.21 -46.34
CA SER A 67 -48.38 -1.03 -45.12
C SER A 67 -47.59 -1.34 -43.84
N HIS A 68 -46.48 -2.07 -43.94
CA HIS A 68 -45.64 -2.40 -42.80
C HIS A 68 -44.73 -1.22 -42.43
N PHE A 69 -44.64 -0.89 -41.15
CA PHE A 69 -43.96 0.33 -40.69
C PHE A 69 -42.46 0.33 -41.00
N THR A 70 -41.78 -0.82 -40.94
CA THR A 70 -40.34 -0.91 -41.24
C THR A 70 -40.06 -0.68 -42.72
N VAL A 71 -40.94 -1.19 -43.60
CA VAL A 71 -40.81 -1.06 -45.04
C VAL A 71 -41.02 0.40 -45.44
N ARG A 72 -42.11 1.00 -44.93
CA ARG A 72 -42.44 2.41 -45.22
C ARG A 72 -41.38 3.38 -44.71
N LYS A 73 -40.87 3.16 -43.51
CA LYS A 73 -40.02 4.14 -42.81
C LYS A 73 -38.52 3.93 -43.03
N TYR A 74 -38.08 2.67 -43.06
CA TYR A 74 -36.65 2.32 -43.08
C TYR A 74 -36.25 1.57 -44.36
N LYS A 75 -37.19 1.30 -45.28
CA LYS A 75 -36.94 0.50 -46.49
C LYS A 75 -36.38 -0.88 -46.17
N THR A 76 -36.74 -1.43 -45.01
CA THR A 76 -36.32 -2.74 -44.53
C THR A 76 -37.51 -3.58 -44.12
N ILE A 77 -37.40 -4.90 -44.27
CA ILE A 77 -38.38 -5.84 -43.74
C ILE A 77 -37.80 -6.42 -42.45
N GLU A 78 -38.35 -5.98 -41.32
CA GLU A 78 -37.99 -6.45 -39.97
C GLU A 78 -39.26 -6.57 -39.13
N GLN A 79 -39.25 -7.39 -38.07
CA GLN A 79 -40.40 -7.59 -37.18
C GLN A 79 -41.69 -8.10 -37.85
N VAL A 80 -41.56 -9.06 -38.77
CA VAL A 80 -42.71 -9.66 -39.47
C VAL A 80 -42.84 -11.13 -39.08
N LYS A 81 -44.05 -11.69 -39.22
CA LYS A 81 -44.37 -13.10 -38.98
C LYS A 81 -44.42 -13.90 -40.27
N THR A 82 -44.92 -13.31 -41.36
CA THR A 82 -44.99 -13.98 -42.66
C THR A 82 -44.54 -13.07 -43.80
N ILE A 83 -43.80 -13.65 -44.74
CA ILE A 83 -43.32 -12.97 -45.94
C ILE A 83 -43.75 -13.80 -47.14
N THR A 84 -44.45 -13.20 -48.08
CA THR A 84 -44.82 -13.84 -49.35
C THR A 84 -43.98 -13.23 -50.46
N ILE A 85 -43.13 -14.04 -51.09
CA ILE A 85 -42.24 -13.66 -52.18
C ILE A 85 -42.62 -14.36 -53.48
N GLN A 86 -42.26 -13.75 -54.60
CA GLN A 86 -42.42 -14.31 -55.93
C GLN A 86 -41.08 -14.32 -56.67
N ARG A 87 -40.72 -15.50 -57.21
CA ARG A 87 -39.54 -15.71 -58.07
C ARG A 87 -39.96 -16.51 -59.30
N GLU A 88 -39.71 -15.98 -60.50
CA GLU A 88 -39.97 -16.68 -61.78
C GLU A 88 -41.37 -17.34 -61.86
N LYS A 89 -42.41 -16.66 -61.34
CA LYS A 89 -43.83 -17.09 -61.22
C LYS A 89 -44.15 -18.10 -60.10
N GLN A 90 -43.18 -18.58 -59.33
CA GLN A 90 -43.44 -19.34 -58.11
C GLN A 90 -43.65 -18.39 -56.93
N ILE A 91 -44.77 -18.57 -56.21
CA ILE A 91 -45.09 -17.81 -55.00
C ILE A 91 -44.79 -18.68 -53.80
N GLN A 92 -43.94 -18.19 -52.90
CA GLN A 92 -43.60 -18.86 -51.65
C GLN A 92 -43.97 -17.97 -50.47
N THR A 93 -44.70 -18.54 -49.50
CA THR A 93 -44.94 -17.89 -48.21
C THR A 93 -44.04 -18.53 -47.17
N LEU A 94 -43.18 -17.72 -46.57
CA LEU A 94 -42.25 -18.13 -45.53
C LEU A 94 -42.74 -17.57 -44.19
N THR A 95 -42.74 -18.43 -43.16
CA THR A 95 -43.06 -18.06 -41.78
C THR A 95 -41.78 -17.78 -41.00
N VAL A 96 -41.69 -16.60 -40.39
CA VAL A 96 -40.61 -16.21 -39.49
C VAL A 96 -41.01 -16.62 -38.07
N ASP A 97 -40.32 -17.60 -37.50
CA ASP A 97 -40.58 -18.09 -36.15
C ASP A 97 -39.48 -17.65 -35.17
N ASP A 98 -39.80 -17.60 -33.88
CA ASP A 98 -38.89 -17.21 -32.81
C ASP A 98 -37.67 -18.16 -32.73
N ARG A 99 -37.85 -19.42 -33.16
CA ARG A 99 -36.77 -20.43 -33.23
C ARG A 99 -35.87 -20.30 -34.46
N SER A 100 -36.17 -19.39 -35.39
CA SER A 100 -35.44 -19.29 -36.65
C SER A 100 -34.08 -18.59 -36.57
N HIS A 101 -33.61 -18.25 -35.36
CA HIS A 101 -32.30 -17.65 -35.13
C HIS A 101 -31.18 -18.52 -35.71
N GLY A 102 -30.32 -17.94 -36.56
CA GLY A 102 -29.08 -18.59 -36.98
C GLY A 102 -28.06 -18.67 -35.83
N ALA A 103 -27.17 -19.67 -35.84
CA ALA A 103 -26.12 -19.79 -34.82
C ALA A 103 -25.23 -18.54 -34.73
N LYS A 104 -24.91 -17.92 -35.88
CA LYS A 104 -24.18 -16.65 -35.95
C LYS A 104 -24.98 -15.50 -35.31
N GLN A 105 -26.28 -15.43 -35.58
CA GLN A 105 -27.14 -14.38 -35.04
C GLN A 105 -27.30 -14.51 -33.51
N TRP A 106 -27.43 -15.74 -33.00
CA TRP A 106 -27.49 -16.01 -31.57
C TRP A 106 -26.21 -15.57 -30.86
N LEU A 107 -25.07 -15.82 -31.50
CA LEU A 107 -23.78 -15.37 -30.99
C LEU A 107 -23.66 -13.84 -30.96
N TYR A 108 -23.87 -13.16 -32.10
CA TYR A 108 -23.60 -11.72 -32.22
C TYR A 108 -24.64 -10.82 -31.55
N TYR A 109 -25.92 -11.20 -31.55
CA TYR A 109 -27.01 -10.36 -31.05
C TYR A 109 -27.55 -10.78 -29.68
N ILE A 110 -27.10 -11.92 -29.12
CA ILE A 110 -27.53 -12.39 -27.80
C ILE A 110 -26.32 -12.72 -26.93
N ALA A 111 -25.49 -13.69 -27.31
CA ALA A 111 -24.43 -14.19 -26.44
C ALA A 111 -23.32 -13.17 -26.15
N LEU A 112 -22.80 -12.49 -27.18
CA LEU A 112 -21.75 -11.48 -27.02
C LEU A 112 -22.21 -10.25 -26.21
N PRO A 113 -23.37 -9.62 -26.51
CA PRO A 113 -23.89 -8.52 -25.70
C PRO A 113 -24.15 -8.92 -24.24
N LEU A 114 -24.71 -10.12 -24.02
CA LEU A 114 -24.96 -10.63 -22.67
C LEU A 114 -23.65 -10.91 -21.93
N GLY A 115 -22.67 -11.52 -22.60
CA GLY A 115 -21.34 -11.78 -22.04
C GLY A 115 -20.62 -10.48 -21.66
N PHE A 116 -20.69 -9.46 -22.51
CA PHE A 116 -20.18 -8.13 -22.20
C PHE A 116 -20.87 -7.51 -20.99
N PHE A 117 -22.21 -7.56 -20.93
CA PHE A 117 -22.97 -7.06 -19.79
C PHE A 117 -22.59 -7.78 -18.49
N LEU A 118 -22.52 -9.11 -18.48
CA LEU A 118 -22.09 -9.88 -17.31
C LEU A 118 -20.65 -9.53 -16.89
N PHE A 119 -19.75 -9.29 -17.84
CA PHE A 119 -18.39 -8.82 -17.56
C PHE A 119 -18.40 -7.44 -16.86
N THR A 120 -19.19 -6.49 -17.37
CA THR A 120 -19.32 -5.16 -16.75
C THR A 120 -19.98 -5.20 -15.37
N VAL A 121 -20.93 -6.11 -15.14
CA VAL A 121 -21.57 -6.36 -13.84
C VAL A 121 -20.56 -6.95 -12.85
N SER A 122 -19.75 -7.92 -13.27
CA SER A 122 -18.67 -8.50 -12.46
C SER A 122 -17.66 -7.43 -12.02
N LEU A 123 -17.21 -6.59 -12.98
CA LEU A 123 -16.33 -5.46 -12.70
C LEU A 123 -16.96 -4.43 -11.76
N SER A 124 -18.27 -4.17 -11.91
CA SER A 124 -19.03 -3.27 -11.04
C SER A 124 -19.15 -3.80 -9.60
N MET A 125 -19.41 -5.10 -9.43
CA MET A 125 -19.41 -5.75 -8.10
C MET A 125 -18.04 -5.68 -7.45
N PHE A 126 -16.98 -5.90 -8.24
CA PHE A 126 -15.61 -5.79 -7.78
C PHE A 126 -15.30 -4.38 -7.27
N LEU A 127 -15.68 -3.34 -8.02
CA LEU A 127 -15.52 -1.94 -7.64
C LEU A 127 -16.28 -1.58 -6.35
N LEU A 128 -17.52 -2.05 -6.19
CA LEU A 128 -18.33 -1.82 -4.99
C LEU A 128 -17.69 -2.40 -3.73
N ARG A 129 -17.13 -3.62 -3.80
CA ARG A 129 -16.45 -4.25 -2.65
C ARG A 129 -15.17 -3.54 -2.27
N LEU A 130 -14.47 -2.98 -3.25
CA LEU A 130 -13.19 -2.32 -3.07
C LEU A 130 -13.31 -0.94 -2.42
N ARG A 131 -14.35 -0.18 -2.79
CA ARG A 131 -14.50 1.24 -2.48
C ARG A 131 -15.96 1.59 -2.19
N LEU A 132 -16.43 1.14 -1.03
CA LEU A 132 -17.68 1.64 -0.46
C LEU A 132 -17.59 3.17 -0.29
N ASN A 133 -18.57 3.89 -0.82
CA ASN A 133 -18.78 5.35 -0.71
C ASN A 133 -17.84 6.29 -1.50
N ASP A 134 -17.14 5.81 -2.53
CA ASP A 134 -16.38 6.68 -3.45
C ASP A 134 -17.24 7.17 -4.63
N GLN A 135 -17.38 8.48 -4.79
CA GLN A 135 -18.17 9.08 -5.88
C GLN A 135 -17.60 8.73 -7.26
N SER A 136 -16.28 8.73 -7.43
CA SER A 136 -15.64 8.40 -8.71
C SER A 136 -15.88 6.95 -9.12
N ALA A 137 -15.78 6.02 -8.16
CA ALA A 137 -16.09 4.61 -8.37
C ALA A 137 -17.59 4.41 -8.68
N THR A 138 -18.47 5.17 -8.03
CA THR A 138 -19.92 5.10 -8.27
C THR A 138 -20.27 5.52 -9.70
N VAL A 139 -19.69 6.62 -10.19
CA VAL A 139 -19.90 7.07 -11.59
C VAL A 139 -19.29 6.08 -12.59
N LEU A 140 -18.14 5.48 -12.27
CA LEU A 140 -17.55 4.42 -13.12
C LEU A 140 -18.45 3.18 -13.19
N ILE A 141 -19.10 2.79 -12.09
CA ILE A 141 -20.08 1.70 -12.08
C ILE A 141 -21.27 2.04 -12.99
N TYR A 142 -21.80 3.27 -12.92
CA TYR A 142 -22.87 3.69 -13.82
C TYR A 142 -22.44 3.65 -15.28
N PHE A 143 -21.22 4.13 -15.58
CA PHE A 143 -20.65 4.05 -16.91
C PHE A 143 -20.59 2.61 -17.44
N LEU A 144 -20.05 1.67 -16.64
CA LEU A 144 -19.91 0.26 -17.02
C LEU A 144 -21.26 -0.43 -17.23
N LEU A 145 -22.22 -0.23 -16.33
CA LEU A 145 -23.57 -0.80 -16.45
C LEU A 145 -24.32 -0.23 -17.67
N LEU A 146 -24.23 1.07 -17.90
CA LEU A 146 -24.82 1.71 -19.08
C LEU A 146 -24.16 1.21 -20.36
N ALA A 147 -22.83 1.02 -20.39
CA ALA A 147 -22.15 0.47 -21.56
C ALA A 147 -22.65 -0.94 -21.88
N GLY A 148 -22.85 -1.77 -20.86
CA GLY A 148 -23.40 -3.11 -21.00
C GLY A 148 -24.83 -3.10 -21.55
N LEU A 149 -25.71 -2.27 -20.98
CA LEU A 149 -27.09 -2.10 -21.47
C LEU A 149 -27.15 -1.53 -22.88
N CYS A 150 -26.25 -0.59 -23.20
CA CYS A 150 -26.11 -0.02 -24.53
C CYS A 150 -25.87 -1.11 -25.56
N TYR A 151 -24.97 -2.05 -25.30
CA TYR A 151 -24.67 -3.13 -26.25
C TYR A 151 -25.88 -4.07 -26.44
N ILE A 152 -26.56 -4.50 -25.37
CA ILE A 152 -27.77 -5.33 -25.50
C ILE A 152 -28.87 -4.60 -26.30
N SER A 153 -29.02 -3.30 -26.07
CA SER A 153 -30.00 -2.47 -26.76
C SER A 153 -29.63 -2.18 -28.22
N ALA A 154 -28.34 -2.13 -28.56
CA ALA A 154 -27.88 -1.98 -29.93
C ALA A 154 -28.38 -3.13 -30.81
N SER A 155 -28.40 -4.36 -30.27
CA SER A 155 -28.93 -5.54 -30.96
C SER A 155 -30.42 -5.42 -31.28
N LEU A 156 -31.21 -4.78 -30.40
CA LEU A 156 -32.63 -4.50 -30.65
C LEU A 156 -32.83 -3.33 -31.61
N SER A 157 -31.94 -2.33 -31.56
CA SER A 157 -31.94 -1.19 -32.47
C SER A 157 -31.72 -1.62 -33.91
N ALA A 158 -30.80 -2.58 -34.14
CA ALA A 158 -30.56 -3.19 -35.46
C ALA A 158 -31.81 -3.91 -36.01
N LYS A 159 -32.68 -4.43 -35.13
CA LYS A 159 -33.95 -5.09 -35.45
C LYS A 159 -35.14 -4.12 -35.49
N TYR A 160 -34.89 -2.82 -35.33
CA TYR A 160 -35.88 -1.74 -35.26
C TYR A 160 -36.95 -1.89 -34.16
N VAL A 161 -36.69 -2.67 -33.10
CA VAL A 161 -37.66 -2.87 -32.02
C VAL A 161 -37.81 -1.55 -31.25
N PRO A 162 -39.00 -0.92 -31.18
CA PRO A 162 -39.13 0.48 -30.75
C PRO A 162 -38.52 0.77 -29.37
N PHE A 163 -38.87 -0.02 -28.36
CA PHE A 163 -38.37 0.18 -26.99
C PHE A 163 -36.84 0.07 -26.92
N GLY A 164 -36.28 -0.98 -27.53
CA GLY A 164 -34.83 -1.20 -27.54
C GLY A 164 -34.07 -0.11 -28.30
N ARG A 165 -34.65 0.40 -29.40
CA ARG A 165 -34.08 1.49 -30.21
C ARG A 165 -34.05 2.82 -29.45
N TYR A 166 -35.15 3.23 -28.82
CA TYR A 166 -35.17 4.46 -28.03
C TYR A 166 -34.20 4.39 -26.85
N MET A 167 -34.14 3.24 -26.18
CA MET A 167 -33.22 3.03 -25.07
C MET A 167 -31.76 3.03 -25.53
N PHE A 168 -31.46 2.41 -26.68
CA PHE A 168 -30.13 2.46 -27.29
C PHE A 168 -29.72 3.91 -27.58
N ASN A 169 -30.55 4.70 -28.25
CA ASN A 169 -30.22 6.08 -28.59
C ASN A 169 -29.98 6.93 -27.33
N ALA A 170 -30.85 6.79 -26.32
CA ALA A 170 -30.70 7.53 -25.07
C ALA A 170 -29.39 7.19 -24.36
N ILE A 171 -29.07 5.89 -24.23
CA ILE A 171 -27.87 5.44 -23.53
C ILE A 171 -26.60 5.75 -24.34
N PHE A 172 -26.61 5.47 -25.65
CA PHE A 172 -25.47 5.67 -26.55
C PHE A 172 -25.03 7.13 -26.58
N LEU A 173 -25.99 8.07 -26.65
CA LEU A 173 -25.69 9.50 -26.63
C LEU A 173 -25.16 9.97 -25.27
N GLN A 174 -25.61 9.38 -24.16
CA GLN A 174 -25.20 9.82 -22.82
C GLN A 174 -23.91 9.17 -22.31
N LEU A 175 -23.51 8.02 -22.87
CA LEU A 175 -22.32 7.27 -22.45
C LEU A 175 -21.05 8.13 -22.37
N PRO A 176 -20.72 8.96 -23.38
CA PRO A 176 -19.52 9.79 -23.36
C PRO A 176 -19.55 10.86 -22.24
N ALA A 177 -20.72 11.41 -21.93
CA ALA A 177 -20.88 12.37 -20.84
C ALA A 177 -20.65 11.71 -19.47
N VAL A 178 -21.19 10.51 -19.26
CA VAL A 178 -20.95 9.73 -18.02
C VAL A 178 -19.48 9.37 -17.87
N PHE A 179 -18.80 8.99 -18.95
CA PHE A 179 -17.35 8.76 -18.94
C PHE A 179 -16.59 10.01 -18.49
N LEU A 180 -16.88 11.17 -19.08
CA LEU A 180 -16.21 12.41 -18.73
C LEU A 180 -16.53 12.86 -17.28
N HIS A 181 -17.73 12.56 -16.78
CA HIS A 181 -18.11 12.77 -15.39
C HIS A 181 -17.28 11.92 -14.43
N PHE A 182 -17.00 10.66 -14.78
CA PHE A 182 -16.06 9.82 -14.04
C PHE A 182 -14.65 10.46 -14.01
N VAL A 183 -14.13 10.86 -15.17
CA VAL A 183 -12.79 11.49 -15.27
C VAL A 183 -12.72 12.76 -14.41
N TYR A 184 -13.77 13.57 -14.42
CA TYR A 184 -13.86 14.79 -13.60
C TYR A 184 -13.72 14.46 -12.11
N HIS A 185 -14.59 13.59 -11.57
CA HIS A 185 -14.55 13.26 -10.14
C HIS A 185 -13.26 12.56 -9.71
N TYR A 186 -12.68 11.75 -10.60
CA TYR A 186 -11.39 11.11 -10.36
C TYR A 186 -10.29 12.14 -10.11
N PHE A 187 -10.13 13.11 -11.02
CA PHE A 187 -9.06 14.10 -10.92
C PHE A 187 -9.37 15.25 -9.95
N GLU A 188 -10.64 15.55 -9.69
CA GLU A 188 -11.08 16.49 -8.65
C GLU A 188 -10.68 15.98 -7.25
N ARG A 189 -10.85 14.69 -6.98
CA ARG A 189 -10.42 14.06 -5.72
C ARG A 189 -8.92 14.22 -5.46
N GLU A 190 -8.10 14.04 -6.49
CA GLU A 190 -6.65 14.21 -6.43
C GLU A 190 -6.21 15.69 -6.46
N LYS A 191 -7.16 16.64 -6.44
CA LYS A 191 -6.95 18.09 -6.55
C LYS A 191 -6.19 18.50 -7.82
N LYS A 192 -6.38 17.77 -8.92
CA LYS A 192 -5.66 17.90 -10.20
C LYS A 192 -6.62 18.06 -11.40
N GLY A 193 -7.62 18.93 -11.29
CA GLY A 193 -8.59 19.19 -12.36
C GLY A 193 -8.12 20.22 -13.38
N TRP A 194 -8.17 19.89 -14.68
CA TRP A 194 -7.85 20.81 -15.79
C TRP A 194 -9.07 21.24 -16.64
N PHE A 195 -10.25 20.73 -16.28
CA PHE A 195 -11.54 21.08 -16.87
C PHE A 195 -12.62 21.12 -15.78
N THR A 196 -13.73 21.80 -16.07
CA THR A 196 -14.75 22.14 -15.06
C THR A 196 -15.99 21.26 -15.15
N LYS A 197 -16.73 21.14 -14.04
CA LYS A 197 -18.05 20.47 -13.99
C LYS A 197 -19.06 21.03 -14.99
N LYS A 198 -18.95 22.33 -15.33
CA LYS A 198 -19.83 22.99 -16.31
C LYS A 198 -19.72 22.34 -17.70
N ILE A 199 -18.53 21.93 -18.10
CA ILE A 199 -18.31 21.25 -19.39
C ILE A 199 -19.03 19.90 -19.41
N VAL A 200 -18.94 19.14 -18.32
CA VAL A 200 -19.65 17.85 -18.18
C VAL A 200 -21.17 18.06 -18.26
N LEU A 201 -21.72 19.05 -17.54
CA LEU A 201 -23.16 19.34 -17.53
C LEU A 201 -23.66 19.85 -18.89
N SER A 202 -22.85 20.65 -19.59
CA SER A 202 -23.13 21.11 -20.95
C SER A 202 -23.21 19.92 -21.91
N LEU A 203 -22.36 18.91 -21.75
CA LEU A 203 -22.35 17.72 -22.60
C LEU A 203 -23.60 16.87 -22.40
N TYR A 204 -24.05 16.68 -21.15
CA TYR A 204 -25.34 16.04 -20.86
C TYR A 204 -26.52 16.75 -21.53
N SER A 205 -26.55 18.09 -21.45
CA SER A 205 -27.60 18.91 -22.03
C SER A 205 -27.60 18.83 -23.56
N PHE A 206 -26.42 18.91 -24.18
CA PHE A 206 -26.24 18.74 -25.62
C PHE A 206 -26.73 17.36 -26.09
N ASN A 207 -26.33 16.29 -25.39
CA ASN A 207 -26.74 14.92 -25.73
C ASN A 207 -28.25 14.70 -25.52
N PHE A 208 -28.87 15.38 -24.56
CA PHE A 208 -30.32 15.33 -24.37
C PHE A 208 -31.06 16.03 -25.51
N VAL A 209 -30.60 17.20 -25.94
CA VAL A 209 -31.17 17.90 -27.11
C VAL A 209 -31.03 17.04 -28.36
N ALA A 210 -29.86 16.44 -28.59
CA ALA A 210 -29.65 15.52 -29.71
C ALA A 210 -30.61 14.31 -29.66
N PHE A 211 -30.87 13.77 -28.48
CA PHE A 211 -31.86 12.70 -28.30
C PHE A 211 -33.29 13.16 -28.65
N VAL A 212 -33.71 14.35 -28.20
CA VAL A 212 -35.03 14.91 -28.55
C VAL A 212 -35.14 15.15 -30.06
N ILE A 213 -34.09 15.67 -30.70
CA ILE A 213 -34.05 15.84 -32.16
C ILE A 213 -34.17 14.48 -32.86
N SER A 214 -33.50 13.43 -32.35
CA SER A 214 -33.57 12.08 -32.92
C SER A 214 -34.99 11.48 -32.89
N LEU A 215 -35.84 11.93 -31.95
CA LEU A 215 -37.24 11.54 -31.84
C LEU A 215 -38.16 12.34 -32.79
N SER A 216 -37.79 13.58 -33.12
CA SER A 216 -38.64 14.53 -33.85
C SER A 216 -38.84 14.22 -35.34
N HIS A 217 -38.13 13.23 -35.88
CA HIS A 217 -38.13 12.86 -37.31
C HIS A 217 -37.78 13.98 -38.30
N LEU A 218 -37.34 15.16 -37.83
CA LEU A 218 -36.89 16.27 -38.68
C LEU A 218 -35.59 15.96 -39.44
N LEU A 219 -34.70 15.19 -38.81
CA LEU A 219 -33.42 14.78 -39.37
C LEU A 219 -33.30 13.26 -39.32
N SER A 220 -32.42 12.70 -40.16
CA SER A 220 -32.09 11.28 -40.13
C SER A 220 -31.53 10.90 -38.75
N GLU A 221 -32.19 9.93 -38.11
CA GLU A 221 -31.81 9.46 -36.78
C GLU A 221 -30.35 8.99 -36.73
N ALA A 222 -29.90 8.28 -37.78
CA ALA A 222 -28.53 7.78 -37.88
C ALA A 222 -27.51 8.92 -38.00
N GLU A 223 -27.83 9.99 -38.75
CA GLU A 223 -26.97 11.16 -38.91
C GLU A 223 -26.83 11.93 -37.60
N VAL A 224 -27.94 12.14 -36.87
CA VAL A 224 -27.93 12.80 -35.56
C VAL A 224 -27.09 12.03 -34.56
N LEU A 225 -27.27 10.70 -34.48
CA LEU A 225 -26.50 9.84 -33.59
C LEU A 225 -25.00 9.89 -33.92
N LEU A 226 -24.66 9.76 -35.20
CA LEU A 226 -23.28 9.73 -35.66
C LEU A 226 -22.57 11.06 -35.47
N ALA A 227 -23.18 12.18 -35.88
CA ALA A 227 -22.62 13.52 -35.70
C ALA A 227 -22.39 13.81 -34.21
N THR A 228 -23.38 13.50 -33.36
CA THR A 228 -23.27 13.70 -31.91
C THR A 228 -22.18 12.84 -31.30
N PHE A 229 -22.06 11.57 -31.72
CA PHE A 229 -21.00 10.68 -31.26
C PHE A 229 -19.60 11.20 -31.62
N LEU A 230 -19.39 11.66 -32.87
CA LEU A 230 -18.11 12.23 -33.30
C LEU A 230 -17.74 13.50 -32.52
N ILE A 231 -18.70 14.39 -32.26
CA ILE A 231 -18.50 15.59 -31.44
C ILE A 231 -18.11 15.21 -30.01
N ASN A 232 -18.78 14.23 -29.40
CA ASN A 232 -18.48 13.75 -28.06
C ASN A 232 -17.06 13.15 -27.98
N ILE A 233 -16.70 12.26 -28.90
CA ILE A 233 -15.37 11.64 -28.92
C ILE A 233 -14.29 12.70 -29.16
N GLY A 234 -14.49 13.62 -30.10
CA GLY A 234 -13.57 14.73 -30.34
C GLY A 234 -13.36 15.60 -29.10
N THR A 235 -14.44 15.92 -28.38
CA THR A 235 -14.39 16.68 -27.13
C THR A 235 -13.62 15.93 -26.04
N ILE A 236 -13.87 14.63 -25.86
CA ILE A 236 -13.17 13.80 -24.87
C ILE A 236 -11.67 13.71 -25.19
N LEU A 237 -11.31 13.46 -26.46
CA LEU A 237 -9.92 13.39 -26.88
C LEU A 237 -9.19 14.73 -26.69
N ALA A 238 -9.84 15.85 -27.01
CA ALA A 238 -9.28 17.18 -26.77
C ALA A 238 -9.06 17.45 -25.27
N LEU A 239 -10.03 17.11 -24.42
CA LEU A 239 -9.92 17.30 -22.97
C LEU A 239 -8.85 16.39 -22.36
N LEU A 240 -8.80 15.11 -22.72
CA LEU A 240 -7.78 14.20 -22.23
C LEU A 240 -6.38 14.55 -22.76
N GLY A 241 -6.27 15.01 -24.01
CA GLY A 241 -5.03 15.54 -24.59
C GLY A 241 -4.52 16.76 -23.84
N LYS A 242 -5.41 17.71 -23.50
CA LYS A 242 -5.09 18.84 -22.62
C LYS A 242 -4.61 18.36 -21.24
N GLY A 243 -5.26 17.35 -20.66
CA GLY A 243 -4.85 16.73 -19.40
C GLY A 243 -3.47 16.08 -19.45
N TRP A 244 -3.15 15.40 -20.57
CA TRP A 244 -1.86 14.77 -20.79
C TRP A 244 -0.71 15.77 -20.82
N VAL A 245 -0.94 16.96 -21.40
CA VAL A 245 0.01 18.08 -21.39
C VAL A 245 0.08 18.73 -20.01
N TYR A 246 -1.06 18.96 -19.36
CA TYR A 246 -1.15 19.59 -18.04
C TYR A 246 -0.40 18.78 -16.96
N LEU A 247 -0.47 17.45 -17.01
CA LEU A 247 0.15 16.54 -16.03
C LEU A 247 1.55 16.05 -16.42
N LYS A 248 2.28 16.73 -17.32
CA LYS A 248 3.55 16.23 -17.90
C LYS A 248 4.64 15.83 -16.90
N LYS A 249 4.64 16.36 -15.67
CA LYS A 249 5.61 16.05 -14.61
C LYS A 249 5.01 15.27 -13.44
N ASP A 250 3.77 14.82 -13.57
CA ASP A 250 3.00 14.16 -12.52
C ASP A 250 2.91 12.66 -12.76
N GLU A 251 2.98 11.84 -11.71
CA GLU A 251 2.82 10.39 -11.79
C GLU A 251 1.47 9.99 -12.43
N GLN A 252 0.44 10.82 -12.24
CA GLN A 252 -0.91 10.63 -12.79
C GLN A 252 -0.99 10.83 -14.31
N GLN A 253 0.07 11.28 -14.98
CA GLN A 253 0.14 11.34 -16.44
C GLN A 253 -0.08 9.96 -17.08
N HIS A 254 0.43 8.90 -16.44
CA HIS A 254 0.27 7.54 -16.91
C HIS A 254 -1.19 7.09 -16.92
N THR A 255 -2.00 7.58 -15.97
CA THR A 255 -3.43 7.30 -15.90
C THR A 255 -4.17 7.97 -17.05
N VAL A 256 -3.89 9.25 -17.34
CA VAL A 256 -4.46 9.94 -18.52
C VAL A 256 -4.05 9.26 -19.83
N LYS A 257 -2.78 8.84 -19.95
CA LYS A 257 -2.29 8.07 -21.11
C LYS A 257 -3.04 6.74 -21.25
N GLY A 258 -3.29 6.04 -20.14
CA GLY A 258 -4.07 4.81 -20.13
C GLY A 258 -5.51 5.02 -20.58
N LEU A 259 -6.16 6.10 -20.12
CA LEU A 259 -7.51 6.48 -20.53
C LEU A 259 -7.57 6.82 -22.03
N LEU A 260 -6.63 7.65 -22.53
CA LEU A 260 -6.50 7.96 -23.96
C LEU A 260 -6.35 6.71 -24.82
N LEU A 261 -5.44 5.81 -24.43
CA LEU A 261 -5.21 4.56 -25.13
C LEU A 261 -6.47 3.67 -25.14
N SER A 262 -7.19 3.62 -24.02
CA SER A 262 -8.40 2.80 -23.89
C SER A 262 -9.53 3.26 -24.81
N ILE A 263 -9.78 4.57 -24.89
CA ILE A 263 -10.80 5.15 -25.77
C ILE A 263 -10.35 5.00 -27.22
N GLY A 264 -9.09 5.29 -27.51
CA GLY A 264 -8.52 5.13 -28.85
C GLY A 264 -8.70 3.70 -29.36
N LEU A 265 -8.28 2.70 -28.59
CA LEU A 265 -8.37 1.29 -29.01
C LEU A 265 -9.80 0.75 -29.05
N SER A 266 -10.70 1.22 -28.18
CA SER A 266 -12.09 0.74 -28.15
C SER A 266 -12.99 1.42 -29.17
N ALA A 267 -12.74 2.68 -29.52
CA ALA A 267 -13.54 3.42 -30.49
C ALA A 267 -12.97 3.34 -31.91
N ALA A 268 -11.65 3.22 -32.10
CA ALA A 268 -11.03 3.29 -33.42
C ALA A 268 -11.55 2.25 -34.41
N PRO A 269 -11.74 0.96 -34.06
CA PRO A 269 -12.26 -0.02 -35.03
C PRO A 269 -13.66 0.34 -35.53
N PHE A 270 -14.54 0.79 -34.63
CA PHE A 270 -15.88 1.25 -35.00
C PHE A 270 -15.83 2.52 -35.86
N VAL A 271 -15.00 3.50 -35.48
CA VAL A 271 -14.90 4.77 -36.21
C VAL A 271 -14.30 4.58 -37.60
N LEU A 272 -13.17 3.87 -37.70
CA LEU A 272 -12.39 3.76 -38.93
C LEU A 272 -13.00 2.80 -39.95
N PHE A 273 -13.59 1.68 -39.50
CA PHE A 273 -14.06 0.63 -40.42
C PHE A 273 -15.57 0.61 -40.63
N TYR A 274 -16.34 1.24 -39.74
CA TYR A 274 -17.80 1.30 -39.86
C TYR A 274 -18.30 2.73 -40.02
N SER A 275 -18.11 3.59 -39.03
CA SER A 275 -18.83 4.88 -38.98
C SER A 275 -18.35 5.88 -40.04
N LEU A 276 -17.04 6.03 -40.23
CA LEU A 276 -16.47 6.97 -41.20
C LEU A 276 -16.68 6.51 -42.65
N PRO A 277 -16.49 5.21 -43.01
CA PRO A 277 -16.83 4.72 -44.34
C PRO A 277 -18.31 4.88 -44.69
N VAL A 278 -19.23 4.63 -43.75
CA VAL A 278 -20.67 4.84 -44.00
C VAL A 278 -20.97 6.32 -44.29
N LEU A 279 -20.32 7.26 -43.60
CA LEU A 279 -20.53 8.69 -43.83
C LEU A 279 -19.96 9.19 -45.17
N ILE A 280 -18.78 8.70 -45.57
CA ILE A 280 -18.07 9.19 -46.77
C ILE A 280 -18.48 8.43 -48.03
N ILE A 281 -18.57 7.10 -47.93
CA ILE A 281 -18.73 6.17 -49.06
C ILE A 281 -20.17 5.66 -49.15
N GLY A 282 -20.97 5.81 -48.09
CA GLY A 282 -22.32 5.23 -47.99
C GLY A 282 -22.33 3.72 -47.73
N LYS A 283 -21.15 3.10 -47.55
CA LYS A 283 -20.98 1.67 -47.26
C LYS A 283 -19.92 1.44 -46.18
N TRP A 284 -20.13 0.44 -45.33
CA TRP A 284 -19.18 0.03 -44.30
C TRP A 284 -18.11 -0.91 -44.86
N VAL A 285 -16.91 -0.88 -44.26
CA VAL A 285 -15.80 -1.81 -44.61
C VAL A 285 -15.89 -3.08 -43.77
N LEU A 286 -16.20 -2.93 -42.48
CA LEU A 286 -16.47 -4.05 -41.58
C LEU A 286 -17.86 -3.91 -40.95
N PRO A 287 -18.58 -5.02 -40.71
CA PRO A 287 -19.88 -4.99 -40.04
C PRO A 287 -19.72 -4.41 -38.63
N ALA A 288 -20.74 -3.67 -38.16
CA ALA A 288 -20.75 -3.09 -36.82
C ALA A 288 -20.49 -4.17 -35.75
N GLU A 289 -21.04 -5.36 -35.93
CA GLU A 289 -20.97 -6.51 -35.03
C GLU A 289 -19.53 -6.94 -34.74
N LEU A 290 -18.65 -6.88 -35.74
CA LEU A 290 -17.24 -7.22 -35.58
C LEU A 290 -16.47 -6.07 -34.94
N THR A 291 -16.78 -4.83 -35.30
CA THR A 291 -16.09 -3.66 -34.74
C THR A 291 -16.42 -3.45 -33.26
N VAL A 292 -17.64 -3.76 -32.83
CA VAL A 292 -18.11 -3.56 -31.45
C VAL A 292 -17.43 -4.53 -30.46
N ILE A 293 -16.81 -5.62 -30.93
CA ILE A 293 -16.00 -6.50 -30.07
C ILE A 293 -14.86 -5.72 -29.40
N SER A 294 -14.33 -4.68 -30.07
CA SER A 294 -13.31 -3.80 -29.50
C SER A 294 -13.76 -3.02 -28.26
N LEU A 295 -15.08 -2.92 -28.01
CA LEU A 295 -15.62 -2.32 -26.80
C LEU A 295 -15.16 -3.03 -25.51
N PHE A 296 -14.82 -4.34 -25.59
CA PHE A 296 -14.24 -5.09 -24.46
C PHE A 296 -12.89 -4.53 -23.99
N VAL A 297 -12.17 -3.81 -24.85
CA VAL A 297 -10.89 -3.17 -24.48
C VAL A 297 -11.12 -2.17 -23.35
N LEU A 298 -12.23 -1.42 -23.36
CA LEU A 298 -12.45 -0.33 -22.41
C LEU A 298 -12.60 -0.84 -20.96
N PRO A 299 -13.51 -1.77 -20.62
CA PRO A 299 -13.58 -2.33 -19.26
C PRO A 299 -12.31 -3.11 -18.88
N SER A 300 -11.64 -3.74 -19.85
CA SER A 300 -10.38 -4.48 -19.60
C SER A 300 -9.22 -3.56 -19.22
N VAL A 301 -9.09 -2.40 -19.87
CA VAL A 301 -8.07 -1.40 -19.51
C VAL A 301 -8.42 -0.75 -18.17
N PHE A 302 -9.70 -0.51 -17.87
CA PHE A 302 -10.09 -0.07 -16.53
C PHE A 302 -9.70 -1.07 -15.45
N LEU A 303 -9.96 -2.36 -15.67
CA LEU A 303 -9.52 -3.43 -14.79
C LEU A 303 -8.00 -3.39 -14.60
N TYR A 304 -7.22 -3.27 -15.68
CA TYR A 304 -5.76 -3.14 -15.61
C TYR A 304 -5.30 -1.90 -14.82
N LEU A 305 -5.89 -0.73 -15.06
CA LEU A 305 -5.55 0.51 -14.36
C LEU A 305 -5.88 0.43 -12.87
N ILE A 306 -6.96 -0.25 -12.51
CA ILE A 306 -7.32 -0.52 -11.10
C ILE A 306 -6.28 -1.44 -10.45
N CYS A 307 -5.88 -2.52 -11.13
CA CYS A 307 -4.94 -3.51 -10.58
C CYS A 307 -3.49 -3.05 -10.51
N THR A 308 -3.12 -2.05 -11.31
CA THR A 308 -1.77 -1.47 -11.29
C THR A 308 -1.64 -0.32 -10.30
N ASP A 309 -2.61 -0.14 -9.40
CA ASP A 309 -2.72 0.97 -8.45
C ASP A 309 -2.71 2.36 -9.11
N ARG A 310 -2.93 2.43 -10.43
CA ARG A 310 -2.89 3.67 -11.22
C ARG A 310 -4.20 4.44 -11.21
N LEU A 311 -5.32 3.74 -11.01
CA LEU A 311 -6.64 4.34 -10.80
C LEU A 311 -6.94 4.47 -9.30
N PHE A 312 -6.85 3.40 -8.52
CA PHE A 312 -7.16 3.45 -7.08
C PHE A 312 -6.03 2.80 -6.29
N ARG A 313 -5.54 3.45 -5.23
CA ARG A 313 -4.48 2.88 -4.35
C ARG A 313 -5.01 1.67 -3.55
N LEU A 314 -4.90 0.44 -4.06
CA LEU A 314 -5.56 -0.72 -3.46
C LEU A 314 -4.81 -1.31 -2.26
N PRO A 315 -5.51 -1.95 -1.30
CA PRO A 315 -4.86 -2.83 -0.33
C PRO A 315 -4.31 -4.08 -1.04
N PHE A 316 -3.07 -4.43 -0.70
CA PHE A 316 -2.18 -5.40 -1.35
C PHE A 316 -2.78 -6.80 -1.66
N SER A 317 -3.83 -7.24 -0.96
CA SER A 317 -4.39 -8.60 -1.11
C SER A 317 -5.26 -8.82 -2.35
N ILE A 318 -5.86 -7.77 -2.94
CA ILE A 318 -6.81 -7.94 -4.07
C ILE A 318 -6.09 -7.99 -5.43
N ASN A 319 -4.83 -7.53 -5.49
CA ASN A 319 -4.05 -7.47 -6.73
C ASN A 319 -3.71 -8.86 -7.30
N ARG A 320 -3.66 -9.92 -6.50
CA ARG A 320 -3.13 -11.22 -6.94
C ARG A 320 -4.06 -11.99 -7.87
N PHE A 321 -5.34 -12.14 -7.52
CA PHE A 321 -6.31 -12.85 -8.38
C PHE A 321 -6.49 -12.14 -9.72
N VAL A 322 -6.61 -10.82 -9.69
CA VAL A 322 -6.90 -10.04 -10.88
C VAL A 322 -5.67 -9.88 -11.78
N TYR A 323 -4.47 -9.79 -11.21
CA TYR A 323 -3.22 -9.90 -11.96
C TYR A 323 -3.12 -11.23 -12.73
N HIS A 324 -3.47 -12.35 -12.10
CA HIS A 324 -3.46 -13.66 -12.75
C HIS A 324 -4.53 -13.78 -13.84
N ALA A 325 -5.70 -13.16 -13.66
CA ALA A 325 -6.74 -13.05 -14.68
C ALA A 325 -6.32 -12.19 -15.88
N PHE A 326 -5.55 -11.13 -15.68
CA PHE A 326 -5.01 -10.37 -16.80
C PHE A 326 -3.93 -11.17 -17.56
N LEU A 327 -3.02 -11.79 -16.81
CA LEU A 327 -1.89 -12.54 -17.38
C LEU A 327 -2.32 -13.81 -18.14
N SER A 328 -3.48 -14.39 -17.80
CA SER A 328 -4.05 -15.55 -18.49
C SER A 328 -4.72 -15.21 -19.82
N LEU A 329 -4.99 -13.94 -20.12
CA LEU A 329 -5.76 -13.52 -21.30
C LEU A 329 -4.97 -13.71 -22.60
N LEU A 330 -3.70 -13.31 -22.60
CA LEU A 330 -2.81 -13.39 -23.76
C LEU A 330 -2.47 -14.86 -24.12
N PRO A 331 -2.10 -15.74 -23.17
CA PRO A 331 -1.94 -17.16 -23.43
C PRO A 331 -3.24 -17.84 -23.86
N ALA A 332 -4.37 -17.54 -23.23
CA ALA A 332 -5.67 -18.12 -23.62
C ALA A 332 -6.04 -17.73 -25.05
N PHE A 333 -5.84 -16.46 -25.43
CA PHE A 333 -6.07 -15.99 -26.79
C PHE A 333 -5.15 -16.68 -27.79
N PHE A 334 -3.84 -16.77 -27.49
CA PHE A 334 -2.85 -17.36 -28.38
C PHE A 334 -3.08 -18.86 -28.60
N VAL A 335 -3.38 -19.61 -27.55
CA VAL A 335 -3.70 -21.05 -27.67
C VAL A 335 -5.00 -21.25 -28.44
N THR A 336 -6.02 -20.42 -28.21
CA THR A 336 -7.27 -20.48 -28.98
C THR A 336 -7.05 -20.15 -30.46
N LEU A 337 -6.19 -19.16 -30.76
CA LEU A 337 -5.84 -18.77 -32.12
C LEU A 337 -5.03 -19.86 -32.85
N LEU A 338 -4.06 -20.47 -32.16
CA LEU A 338 -3.30 -21.62 -32.69
C LEU A 338 -4.21 -22.80 -32.97
N TYR A 339 -5.13 -23.09 -32.06
CA TYR A 339 -6.13 -24.13 -32.23
C TYR A 339 -7.05 -23.86 -33.43
N ALA A 340 -7.48 -22.61 -33.60
CA ALA A 340 -8.26 -22.18 -34.76
C ALA A 340 -7.50 -22.32 -36.09
N LYS A 341 -6.16 -22.14 -36.08
CA LYS A 341 -5.33 -22.21 -37.28
C LYS A 341 -4.93 -23.64 -37.68
N PHE A 342 -4.69 -24.52 -36.71
CA PHE A 342 -4.17 -25.87 -36.97
C PHE A 342 -5.25 -26.93 -37.18
N VAL A 343 -6.47 -26.72 -36.69
CA VAL A 343 -7.54 -27.70 -36.82
C VAL A 343 -8.52 -27.23 -37.88
N ASN A 344 -8.31 -27.73 -39.09
CA ASN A 344 -8.93 -27.23 -40.31
C ASN A 344 -10.22 -27.99 -40.63
N GLU A 345 -11.32 -27.61 -39.99
CA GLU A 345 -12.69 -27.86 -40.45
C GLU A 345 -13.55 -26.66 -40.02
N ALA A 346 -14.67 -26.41 -40.69
CA ALA A 346 -15.54 -25.24 -40.48
C ALA A 346 -16.12 -25.16 -39.05
N ARG A 347 -15.31 -24.69 -38.09
CA ARG A 347 -15.69 -24.61 -36.68
C ARG A 347 -16.53 -23.38 -36.43
N ARG A 348 -17.58 -23.57 -35.65
CA ARG A 348 -18.46 -22.48 -35.23
C ARG A 348 -17.70 -21.61 -34.23
N PHE A 349 -17.79 -20.30 -34.38
CA PHE A 349 -17.18 -19.33 -33.45
C PHE A 349 -17.55 -19.62 -31.98
N ALA A 350 -18.73 -20.19 -31.71
CA ALA A 350 -19.15 -20.61 -30.37
C ALA A 350 -18.20 -21.64 -29.72
N GLU A 351 -17.64 -22.58 -30.50
CA GLU A 351 -16.68 -23.57 -30.00
C GLU A 351 -15.34 -22.91 -29.66
N LEU A 352 -14.90 -21.95 -30.48
CA LEU A 352 -13.69 -21.17 -30.21
C LEU A 352 -13.85 -20.28 -28.97
N ALA A 353 -15.02 -19.67 -28.78
CA ALA A 353 -15.33 -18.86 -27.61
C ALA A 353 -15.39 -19.71 -26.32
N LEU A 354 -16.03 -20.88 -26.37
CA LEU A 354 -16.07 -21.80 -25.24
C LEU A 354 -14.67 -22.30 -24.88
N LEU A 355 -13.87 -22.66 -25.88
CA LEU A 355 -12.49 -23.07 -25.70
C LEU A 355 -11.65 -21.95 -25.07
N PHE A 356 -11.79 -20.71 -25.55
CA PHE A 356 -11.12 -19.55 -24.98
C PHE A 356 -11.47 -19.38 -23.50
N LEU A 357 -12.76 -19.42 -23.14
CA LEU A 357 -13.20 -19.29 -21.75
C LEU A 357 -12.69 -20.42 -20.85
N LEU A 358 -12.65 -21.64 -21.36
CA LEU A 358 -12.18 -22.81 -20.64
C LEU A 358 -10.67 -22.74 -20.38
N ILE A 359 -9.88 -22.41 -21.41
CA ILE A 359 -8.44 -22.19 -21.27
C ILE A 359 -8.14 -21.01 -20.35
N TYR A 360 -8.92 -19.93 -20.47
CA TYR A 360 -8.79 -18.75 -19.63
C TYR A 360 -9.03 -19.08 -18.15
N GLY A 361 -10.10 -19.81 -17.84
CA GLY A 361 -10.43 -20.26 -16.48
C GLY A 361 -9.38 -21.20 -15.89
N ILE A 362 -8.90 -22.18 -16.67
CA ILE A 362 -7.83 -23.10 -16.25
C ILE A 362 -6.54 -22.34 -15.94
N ASN A 363 -6.15 -21.40 -16.80
CA ASN A 363 -4.96 -20.59 -16.59
C ASN A 363 -5.05 -19.73 -15.33
N ILE A 364 -6.21 -19.13 -15.04
CA ILE A 364 -6.44 -18.39 -13.79
C ILE A 364 -6.25 -19.30 -12.59
N LEU A 365 -6.92 -20.47 -12.60
CA LEU A 365 -6.87 -21.42 -11.50
C LEU A 365 -5.44 -21.95 -11.28
N ALA A 366 -4.71 -22.26 -12.35
CA ALA A 366 -3.32 -22.70 -12.32
C ALA A 366 -2.38 -21.62 -11.76
N LEU A 367 -2.49 -20.37 -12.23
CA LEU A 367 -1.65 -19.26 -11.74
C LEU A 367 -1.98 -18.86 -10.30
N TYR A 368 -3.25 -18.96 -9.90
CA TYR A 368 -3.68 -18.67 -8.55
C TYR A 368 -3.24 -19.76 -7.57
N SER A 369 -3.47 -21.04 -7.93
CA SER A 369 -3.03 -22.19 -7.13
C SER A 369 -1.51 -22.30 -7.07
N LYS A 370 -0.78 -21.87 -8.12
CA LYS A 370 0.69 -21.76 -8.08
C LYS A 370 1.16 -21.00 -6.85
N GLY A 371 0.51 -19.92 -6.43
CA GLY A 371 0.91 -19.16 -5.24
C GLY A 371 0.76 -19.94 -3.92
N TYR A 372 -0.24 -20.82 -3.84
CA TYR A 372 -0.47 -21.69 -2.69
C TYR A 372 0.51 -22.86 -2.69
N PHE A 373 0.68 -23.52 -3.84
CA PHE A 373 1.68 -24.57 -4.03
C PHE A 373 3.09 -24.03 -3.82
N ASP A 374 3.44 -22.87 -4.37
CA ASP A 374 4.75 -22.23 -4.13
C ASP A 374 4.96 -22.01 -2.64
N ARG A 375 4.00 -21.49 -1.87
CA ARG A 375 4.20 -21.35 -0.40
C ARG A 375 4.40 -22.69 0.29
N THR A 376 3.60 -23.69 -0.07
CA THR A 376 3.58 -24.98 0.63
C THR A 376 4.79 -25.84 0.26
N LEU A 377 5.13 -25.90 -1.03
CA LEU A 377 6.33 -26.56 -1.54
C LEU A 377 7.59 -25.79 -1.17
N ARG A 378 7.59 -24.45 -1.18
CA ARG A 378 8.79 -23.68 -0.82
C ARG A 378 9.08 -23.73 0.68
N ALA A 379 8.05 -23.76 1.53
CA ALA A 379 8.21 -24.04 2.96
C ALA A 379 8.74 -25.46 3.24
N LYS A 380 8.43 -26.44 2.38
CA LYS A 380 8.98 -27.82 2.47
C LYS A 380 10.32 -28.04 1.77
N LEU A 381 10.63 -27.29 0.70
CA LEU A 381 11.80 -27.47 -0.16
C LEU A 381 12.94 -26.48 0.12
N TYR A 382 12.66 -25.31 0.71
CA TYR A 382 13.60 -24.20 0.89
C TYR A 382 13.63 -23.65 2.33
N VAL A 383 13.77 -24.53 3.32
CA VAL A 383 13.91 -24.19 4.76
C VAL A 383 15.05 -23.17 5.03
N GLN A 384 16.06 -23.10 4.16
CA GLN A 384 17.20 -22.19 4.34
C GLN A 384 16.88 -20.70 4.09
N LYS A 385 15.85 -20.35 3.30
CA LYS A 385 15.62 -18.95 2.87
C LYS A 385 14.91 -18.11 3.94
N ASP A 386 14.03 -18.72 4.72
CA ASP A 386 13.37 -18.10 5.87
C ASP A 386 14.39 -17.81 6.99
N CYS A 387 15.41 -18.67 7.16
CA CYS A 387 16.50 -18.48 8.12
C CYS A 387 17.30 -17.17 7.87
N TYR A 388 17.62 -16.85 6.61
CA TYR A 388 18.34 -15.61 6.28
C TYR A 388 17.50 -14.34 6.54
N GLN A 389 16.19 -14.39 6.27
CA GLN A 389 15.30 -13.24 6.51
C GLN A 389 15.08 -13.00 8.01
N GLU A 390 14.85 -14.07 8.78
CA GLU A 390 14.77 -13.98 10.24
C GLU A 390 16.07 -13.47 10.86
N SER A 391 17.22 -13.91 10.35
CA SER A 391 18.53 -13.42 10.75
C SER A 391 18.68 -11.91 10.50
N ILE A 392 18.30 -11.41 9.31
CA ILE A 392 18.35 -9.97 9.00
C ILE A 392 17.50 -9.15 9.98
N TYR A 393 16.30 -9.62 10.32
CA TYR A 393 15.43 -8.94 11.28
C TYR A 393 16.05 -8.94 12.69
N ARG A 394 16.54 -10.11 13.14
CA ARG A 394 17.16 -10.30 14.45
C ARG A 394 18.40 -9.44 14.63
N ILE A 395 19.28 -9.38 13.62
CA ILE A 395 20.47 -8.53 13.70
C ILE A 395 20.12 -7.05 13.65
N GLY A 396 19.11 -6.65 12.86
CA GLY A 396 18.62 -5.27 12.84
C GLY A 396 18.16 -4.81 14.23
N GLU A 397 17.39 -5.63 14.95
CA GLU A 397 17.00 -5.37 16.34
C GLU A 397 18.19 -5.33 17.32
N THR A 398 19.14 -6.24 17.14
CA THR A 398 20.30 -6.36 18.03
C THR A 398 21.28 -5.20 17.84
N LEU A 399 21.50 -4.75 16.60
CA LEU A 399 22.38 -3.63 16.25
C LEU A 399 21.91 -2.31 16.85
N LYS A 400 20.59 -2.07 16.92
CA LYS A 400 20.01 -0.87 17.56
C LYS A 400 20.39 -0.71 19.03
N LYS A 401 20.68 -1.81 19.72
CA LYS A 401 20.95 -1.84 21.17
C LYS A 401 22.43 -1.67 21.51
N GLN A 402 23.32 -1.77 20.52
CA GLN A 402 24.76 -1.69 20.75
C GLN A 402 25.20 -0.25 21.01
N LYS A 403 26.18 -0.07 21.89
CA LYS A 403 26.66 1.26 22.31
C LYS A 403 28.02 1.60 21.73
N ASN A 404 28.81 0.57 21.37
CA ASN A 404 30.18 0.73 20.90
C ASN A 404 30.45 -0.07 19.62
N MET A 405 31.39 0.42 18.79
CA MET A 405 31.81 -0.24 17.55
C MET A 405 32.29 -1.69 17.78
N ARG A 406 32.97 -1.97 18.91
CA ARG A 406 33.45 -3.31 19.25
C ARG A 406 32.31 -4.32 19.44
N GLU A 407 31.19 -3.90 20.03
CA GLU A 407 30.02 -4.74 20.26
C GLU A 407 29.30 -5.06 18.95
N VAL A 408 29.25 -4.08 18.02
CA VAL A 408 28.73 -4.29 16.66
C VAL A 408 29.56 -5.33 15.91
N ILE A 409 30.89 -5.25 16.02
CA ILE A 409 31.82 -6.24 15.41
C ILE A 409 31.54 -7.64 15.97
N GLN A 410 31.41 -7.79 17.29
CA GLN A 410 31.11 -9.08 17.93
C GLN A 410 29.74 -9.63 17.54
N CYS A 411 28.73 -8.76 17.42
CA CYS A 411 27.40 -9.15 16.99
C CYS A 411 27.40 -9.69 15.55
N LEU A 412 28.09 -9.00 14.64
CA LEU A 412 28.25 -9.46 13.26
C LEU A 412 29.04 -10.78 13.20
N GLU A 413 30.10 -10.92 14.00
CA GLU A 413 30.90 -12.15 14.05
C GLU A 413 30.04 -13.35 14.47
N LYS A 414 29.24 -13.18 15.52
CA LYS A 414 28.32 -14.20 16.04
C LYS A 414 27.29 -14.61 14.99
N GLU A 415 26.62 -13.65 14.37
CA GLU A 415 25.58 -13.94 13.38
C GLU A 415 26.15 -14.63 12.13
N VAL A 416 27.32 -14.18 11.65
CA VAL A 416 28.01 -14.82 10.53
C VAL A 416 28.41 -16.26 10.85
N ARG A 417 28.82 -16.55 12.08
CA ARG A 417 29.18 -17.91 12.52
C ARG A 417 27.97 -18.82 12.75
N GLU A 418 26.83 -18.27 13.19
CA GLU A 418 25.59 -19.03 13.42
C GLU A 418 24.87 -19.37 12.11
N VAL A 419 24.88 -18.47 11.14
CA VAL A 419 24.12 -18.64 9.89
C VAL A 419 24.95 -19.25 8.76
N LEU A 420 26.26 -19.04 8.73
CA LEU A 420 27.16 -19.64 7.74
C LEU A 420 28.12 -20.65 8.39
N ASP A 421 28.37 -21.76 7.70
CA ASP A 421 29.26 -22.82 8.16
C ASP A 421 30.74 -22.45 7.92
N ILE A 422 31.27 -21.63 8.83
CA ILE A 422 32.61 -20.99 8.75
C ILE A 422 33.49 -21.52 9.89
N GLU A 423 34.73 -21.86 9.55
CA GLU A 423 35.73 -22.41 10.49
C GLU A 423 36.40 -21.31 11.32
N ASN A 424 36.85 -20.24 10.63
CA ASN A 424 37.52 -19.09 11.24
C ASN A 424 36.96 -17.80 10.67
N LEU A 425 36.83 -16.79 11.50
CA LEU A 425 36.36 -15.46 11.13
C LEU A 425 37.20 -14.42 11.88
N ALA A 426 37.61 -13.36 11.19
CA ALA A 426 38.39 -12.29 11.77
C ALA A 426 38.05 -10.95 11.12
N PHE A 427 38.05 -9.89 11.93
CA PHE A 427 38.01 -8.51 11.46
C PHE A 427 39.42 -7.94 11.43
N VAL A 428 39.85 -7.44 10.28
CA VAL A 428 41.20 -6.92 10.09
C VAL A 428 41.13 -5.43 9.77
N GLN A 429 41.85 -4.63 10.57
CA GLN A 429 42.12 -3.23 10.29
C GLN A 429 43.46 -3.13 9.58
N ALA A 430 43.47 -2.43 8.43
CA ALA A 430 44.62 -2.19 7.56
C ALA A 430 44.98 -3.29 6.53
N ILE A 431 45.32 -2.82 5.33
CA ILE A 431 45.67 -3.61 4.13
C ILE A 431 47.19 -3.86 4.03
N ARG A 432 48.03 -3.23 4.88
CA ARG A 432 49.49 -3.08 4.63
C ARG A 432 50.45 -3.98 5.39
N SER A 433 50.00 -4.98 6.15
CA SER A 433 50.89 -6.05 6.65
C SER A 433 50.16 -7.39 6.56
N MET A 434 50.66 -8.25 5.67
CA MET A 434 49.91 -9.37 5.12
C MET A 434 50.36 -10.70 5.71
N GLN A 435 50.31 -10.84 7.03
CA GLN A 435 50.19 -12.16 7.64
C GLN A 435 48.71 -12.55 7.69
N ALA A 436 48.40 -13.81 7.35
CA ALA A 436 47.04 -14.28 7.40
C ALA A 436 46.50 -14.20 8.84
N PRO A 437 45.29 -13.68 9.08
CA PRO A 437 44.75 -13.50 10.43
C PRO A 437 44.46 -14.82 11.16
N PHE A 438 44.56 -15.95 10.45
CA PHE A 438 44.41 -17.31 10.96
C PHE A 438 45.27 -18.26 10.12
N HIS A 439 45.54 -19.47 10.62
CA HIS A 439 46.34 -20.47 9.91
C HIS A 439 45.66 -20.89 8.59
N CYS A 440 46.26 -20.54 7.45
CA CYS A 440 45.77 -20.90 6.12
C CYS A 440 46.92 -21.09 5.11
N ASP A 441 46.64 -21.77 4.00
CA ASP A 441 47.59 -21.97 2.90
C ASP A 441 47.99 -20.62 2.26
N GLU A 442 49.30 -20.36 2.24
CA GLU A 442 49.91 -19.11 1.76
C GLU A 442 49.56 -18.82 0.29
N LYS A 443 49.32 -19.88 -0.51
CA LYS A 443 48.88 -19.78 -1.91
C LYS A 443 47.42 -19.33 -2.06
N GLU A 444 46.53 -19.71 -1.14
CA GLU A 444 45.13 -19.29 -1.17
C GLU A 444 44.96 -17.85 -0.68
N TRP A 445 45.77 -17.47 0.29
CA TRP A 445 45.86 -16.10 0.81
C TRP A 445 46.34 -15.12 -0.27
N THR A 446 47.48 -15.39 -0.93
CA THR A 446 47.99 -14.54 -2.02
C THR A 446 47.04 -14.42 -3.22
N LYS A 447 46.22 -15.43 -3.49
CA LYS A 447 45.18 -15.35 -4.54
C LYS A 447 44.02 -14.43 -4.14
N LEU A 448 43.62 -14.44 -2.88
CA LEU A 448 42.52 -13.59 -2.39
C LEU A 448 42.95 -12.12 -2.40
N THR A 449 44.19 -11.85 -1.97
CA THR A 449 44.72 -10.50 -1.85
C THR A 449 44.94 -9.85 -3.22
N LYS A 450 45.50 -10.60 -4.19
CA LYS A 450 45.58 -10.14 -5.60
C LYS A 450 44.22 -9.83 -6.22
N LYS A 451 43.15 -10.54 -5.83
CA LYS A 451 41.78 -10.23 -6.30
C LYS A 451 41.21 -8.98 -5.63
N MET A 452 41.56 -8.75 -4.38
CA MET A 452 41.17 -7.58 -3.61
C MET A 452 41.79 -6.30 -4.17
N ASP A 453 43.07 -6.33 -4.56
CA ASP A 453 43.78 -5.19 -5.16
C ASP A 453 43.25 -4.81 -6.56
N ARG A 454 42.65 -5.76 -7.28
CA ARG A 454 42.15 -5.56 -8.65
C ARG A 454 40.72 -5.04 -8.72
N GLN A 455 39.98 -4.99 -7.61
CA GLN A 455 38.56 -4.61 -7.60
C GLN A 455 38.32 -3.39 -6.72
N PRO A 456 37.43 -2.46 -7.13
CA PRO A 456 37.04 -1.37 -6.27
C PRO A 456 36.30 -1.92 -5.05
N LEU A 457 36.84 -1.62 -3.86
CA LEU A 457 36.28 -1.94 -2.55
C LEU A 457 35.02 -1.09 -2.33
N SER A 458 33.87 -1.76 -2.27
CA SER A 458 32.57 -1.14 -1.97
C SER A 458 31.91 -1.91 -0.83
N ILE A 459 31.14 -1.21 0.00
CA ILE A 459 30.55 -1.79 1.21
C ILE A 459 29.68 -2.99 0.83
N GLY A 460 29.84 -4.10 1.54
CA GLY A 460 29.08 -5.34 1.32
C GLY A 460 29.56 -6.16 0.11
N LYS A 461 30.53 -5.67 -0.68
CA LYS A 461 31.07 -6.42 -1.81
C LYS A 461 31.93 -7.60 -1.31
N LEU A 462 31.48 -8.79 -1.66
CA LEU A 462 32.14 -10.05 -1.34
C LEU A 462 33.18 -10.42 -2.41
N ILE A 463 34.39 -10.73 -1.95
CA ILE A 463 35.47 -11.31 -2.76
C ILE A 463 35.76 -12.70 -2.20
N GLU A 464 35.69 -13.73 -3.03
CA GLU A 464 35.88 -15.11 -2.57
C GLU A 464 36.83 -15.95 -3.45
N ASN A 465 37.44 -16.92 -2.79
CA ASN A 465 38.10 -18.09 -3.37
C ASN A 465 37.34 -19.36 -2.93
N LYS A 466 37.87 -20.54 -3.27
CA LYS A 466 37.25 -21.82 -2.89
C LYS A 466 37.09 -21.95 -1.37
N ARG A 467 38.11 -21.57 -0.59
CA ARG A 467 38.13 -21.73 0.88
C ARG A 467 38.09 -20.42 1.68
N LEU A 468 38.44 -19.28 1.08
CA LEU A 468 38.51 -18.00 1.79
C LEU A 468 37.53 -16.99 1.20
N PHE A 469 37.04 -16.08 2.03
CA PHE A 469 36.28 -14.92 1.59
C PHE A 469 36.67 -13.67 2.36
N ALA A 470 36.49 -12.52 1.71
CA ALA A 470 36.67 -11.20 2.29
C ALA A 470 35.50 -10.30 1.91
N VAL A 471 34.99 -9.51 2.85
CA VAL A 471 33.96 -8.49 2.63
C VAL A 471 34.46 -7.17 3.16
N PHE A 472 34.32 -6.12 2.35
CA PHE A 472 34.61 -4.76 2.79
C PHE A 472 33.46 -4.23 3.62
N VAL A 473 33.74 -3.96 4.90
CA VAL A 473 32.75 -3.45 5.85
C VAL A 473 32.63 -1.94 5.69
N GLY A 474 33.74 -1.23 5.65
CA GLY A 474 33.75 0.23 5.52
C GLY A 474 35.11 0.83 5.86
N SER A 475 35.20 2.15 5.80
CA SER A 475 36.36 2.91 6.27
C SER A 475 35.97 3.74 7.47
N PHE A 476 36.54 3.43 8.63
CA PHE A 476 36.26 4.13 9.89
C PHE A 476 37.54 4.83 10.33
N ARG A 477 37.49 6.16 10.55
CA ARG A 477 38.67 6.98 10.88
C ARG A 477 39.86 6.75 9.93
N GLN A 478 39.59 6.71 8.62
CA GLN A 478 40.56 6.45 7.56
C GLN A 478 41.23 5.06 7.60
N SER A 479 40.75 4.15 8.44
CA SER A 479 41.21 2.76 8.51
C SER A 479 40.18 1.83 7.85
N PRO A 480 40.54 1.12 6.76
CA PRO A 480 39.64 0.16 6.14
C PRO A 480 39.45 -1.05 7.06
N LEU A 481 38.19 -1.45 7.24
CA LEU A 481 37.80 -2.64 8.00
C LEU A 481 37.32 -3.73 7.04
N LEU A 482 37.99 -4.88 7.11
CA LEU A 482 37.68 -6.07 6.30
C LEU A 482 37.21 -7.20 7.21
N LEU A 483 36.15 -7.87 6.79
CA LEU A 483 35.71 -9.14 7.37
C LEU A 483 36.31 -10.28 6.54
N ILE A 484 37.16 -11.11 7.13
CA ILE A 484 37.83 -12.21 6.45
C ILE A 484 37.46 -13.52 7.14
N GLY A 485 37.05 -14.52 6.37
CA GLY A 485 36.69 -15.83 6.91
C GLY A 485 37.17 -17.01 6.08
N LYS A 486 37.36 -18.15 6.76
CA LYS A 486 37.68 -19.46 6.19
C LYS A 486 36.45 -20.34 6.20
N LYS A 487 36.02 -20.77 5.02
CA LYS A 487 34.88 -21.67 4.82
C LYS A 487 35.27 -23.09 5.24
N LYS A 488 34.35 -23.79 5.89
CA LYS A 488 34.53 -25.20 6.27
C LYS A 488 34.55 -26.14 5.06
N HIS A 489 33.82 -25.79 4.01
CA HIS A 489 33.78 -26.52 2.75
C HIS A 489 34.29 -25.65 1.58
N PRO A 490 35.04 -26.22 0.61
CA PRO A 490 35.65 -25.48 -0.48
C PRO A 490 34.65 -25.13 -1.61
N ILE A 491 33.49 -24.57 -1.26
CA ILE A 491 32.37 -24.28 -2.17
C ILE A 491 32.15 -22.75 -2.22
N PRO A 492 31.94 -22.15 -3.41
CA PRO A 492 31.56 -20.73 -3.52
C PRO A 492 30.19 -20.47 -2.90
N PHE A 493 29.98 -19.29 -2.32
CA PHE A 493 28.70 -18.92 -1.72
C PHE A 493 27.59 -18.85 -2.79
N ARG A 494 26.39 -19.30 -2.43
CA ARG A 494 25.18 -19.16 -3.27
C ARG A 494 24.75 -17.68 -3.31
N SER A 495 24.00 -17.27 -4.35
CA SER A 495 23.53 -15.87 -4.47
C SER A 495 22.85 -15.37 -3.19
N GLU A 496 22.00 -16.19 -2.58
CA GLU A 496 21.27 -15.84 -1.35
C GLU A 496 22.19 -15.59 -0.15
N GLN A 497 23.28 -16.36 -0.02
CA GLN A 497 24.29 -16.16 1.04
C GLN A 497 25.10 -14.89 0.80
N LYS A 498 25.37 -14.55 -0.47
CA LYS A 498 26.06 -13.31 -0.85
C LYS A 498 25.20 -12.10 -0.53
N ASP A 499 23.93 -12.15 -0.91
CA ASP A 499 22.96 -11.07 -0.69
C ASP A 499 22.73 -10.85 0.81
N TRP A 500 22.57 -11.94 1.58
CA TRP A 500 22.45 -11.88 3.03
C TRP A 500 23.69 -11.28 3.70
N LEU A 501 24.88 -11.80 3.38
CA LEU A 501 26.15 -11.34 3.98
C LEU A 501 26.44 -9.87 3.63
N SER A 502 26.15 -9.45 2.39
CA SER A 502 26.26 -8.06 1.97
C SER A 502 25.31 -7.15 2.79
N THR A 503 24.07 -7.61 3.01
CA THR A 503 23.04 -6.85 3.73
C THR A 503 23.40 -6.63 5.20
N ILE A 504 23.81 -7.69 5.92
CA ILE A 504 24.17 -7.57 7.34
C ILE A 504 25.43 -6.73 7.53
N VAL A 505 26.41 -6.85 6.62
CA VAL A 505 27.63 -6.04 6.65
C VAL A 505 27.32 -4.57 6.36
N TYR A 506 26.40 -4.29 5.43
CA TYR A 506 25.92 -2.94 5.16
C TYR A 506 25.25 -2.32 6.39
N TYR A 507 24.33 -3.02 7.06
CA TYR A 507 23.70 -2.52 8.30
C TYR A 507 24.69 -2.31 9.43
N GLY A 508 25.63 -3.25 9.60
CA GLY A 508 26.73 -3.10 10.55
C GLY A 508 27.57 -1.86 10.25
N SER A 509 27.93 -1.65 8.98
CA SER A 509 28.72 -0.50 8.54
C SER A 509 28.05 0.84 8.80
N VAL A 510 26.78 0.98 8.40
CA VAL A 510 25.97 2.19 8.65
C VAL A 510 25.86 2.47 10.14
N THR A 511 25.67 1.43 10.96
CA THR A 511 25.58 1.55 12.41
C THR A 511 26.90 2.06 13.01
N MET A 512 28.03 1.48 12.60
CA MET A 512 29.36 1.94 13.03
C MET A 512 29.67 3.36 12.55
N GLU A 513 29.29 3.74 11.33
CA GLU A 513 29.50 5.09 10.79
C GLU A 513 28.71 6.12 11.60
N ASN A 514 27.44 5.82 11.91
CA ASN A 514 26.62 6.66 12.76
C ASN A 514 27.20 6.80 14.18
N MET A 515 27.74 5.72 14.77
CA MET A 515 28.40 5.77 16.07
C MET A 515 29.64 6.68 16.05
N VAL A 516 30.50 6.57 15.03
CA VAL A 516 31.68 7.43 14.89
C VAL A 516 31.27 8.89 14.75
N LYS A 517 30.24 9.19 13.94
CA LYS A 517 29.71 10.56 13.80
C LYS A 517 29.17 11.11 15.11
N VAL A 518 28.45 10.29 15.89
CA VAL A 518 27.95 10.68 17.21
C VAL A 518 29.10 10.95 18.18
N GLU A 519 30.13 10.10 18.21
CA GLU A 519 31.32 10.33 19.04
C GLU A 519 32.05 11.64 18.66
N ASP A 520 32.19 11.93 17.37
CA ASP A 520 32.87 13.14 16.90
C ASP A 520 32.04 14.40 17.22
N LEU A 521 30.71 14.34 17.07
CA LEU A 521 29.80 15.41 17.52
C LEU A 521 29.89 15.64 19.03
N ILE A 522 29.96 14.58 19.84
CA ILE A 522 30.13 14.69 21.29
C ILE A 522 31.48 15.35 21.62
N LYS A 523 32.55 15.00 20.91
CA LYS A 523 33.87 15.64 21.10
C LYS A 523 33.86 17.11 20.71
N GLU A 524 33.22 17.48 19.60
CA GLU A 524 33.06 18.87 19.20
C GLU A 524 32.26 19.66 20.24
N LEU A 525 31.16 19.11 20.75
CA LEU A 525 30.38 19.70 21.83
C LEU A 525 31.21 19.88 23.12
N ASN A 526 32.06 18.90 23.47
CA ASN A 526 32.96 19.00 24.62
C ASN A 526 34.05 20.07 24.42
N HIS A 527 34.59 20.23 23.21
CA HIS A 527 35.52 21.30 22.88
C HIS A 527 34.86 22.70 22.97
N VAL A 528 33.58 22.81 22.59
CA VAL A 528 32.78 24.02 22.79
C VAL A 528 32.54 24.29 24.28
N LYS A 529 32.31 23.25 25.08
CA LYS A 529 32.16 23.33 26.55
C LYS A 529 33.42 23.90 27.25
N GLN A 530 34.62 23.54 26.80
CA GLN A 530 35.88 24.05 27.36
C GLN A 530 36.15 25.53 27.04
N ARG A 531 35.63 26.05 25.92
CA ARG A 531 35.95 27.42 25.46
C ARG A 531 34.99 28.50 25.99
N ARG A 532 33.80 28.13 26.44
CA ARG A 532 32.83 29.05 27.06
C ARG A 532 32.13 28.31 28.18
N ASN A 533 32.10 28.88 29.39
CA ASN A 533 31.18 28.53 30.49
C ASN A 533 29.72 28.69 30.03
N SER A 534 29.29 27.81 29.13
CA SER A 534 28.04 27.91 28.41
C SER A 534 26.98 27.18 29.22
N VAL A 535 26.44 27.89 30.21
CA VAL A 535 25.27 27.48 31.00
C VAL A 535 24.14 26.93 30.11
N TRP A 536 24.01 27.44 28.88
CA TRP A 536 23.04 26.96 27.89
C TRP A 536 23.26 25.49 27.44
N LEU A 537 24.50 25.03 27.30
CA LEU A 537 24.81 23.67 26.84
C LEU A 537 24.54 22.65 27.95
N THR A 538 24.87 23.02 29.20
CA THR A 538 24.51 22.23 30.39
C THR A 538 22.99 22.13 30.55
N ARG A 539 22.26 23.24 30.31
CA ARG A 539 20.79 23.23 30.28
C ARG A 539 20.25 22.30 29.20
N LEU A 540 20.87 22.27 28.02
CA LEU A 540 20.43 21.43 26.91
C LEU A 540 20.71 19.93 27.17
N ILE A 541 21.87 19.59 27.74
CA ILE A 541 22.21 18.22 28.17
C ILE A 541 21.27 17.76 29.29
N PHE A 542 20.94 18.65 30.24
CA PHE A 542 19.96 18.37 31.28
C PHE A 542 18.57 18.10 30.69
N GLN A 543 18.08 18.98 29.82
CA GLN A 543 16.80 18.80 29.13
C GLN A 543 16.77 17.50 28.31
N TRP A 544 17.87 17.15 27.66
CA TRP A 544 18.00 15.87 26.95
C TRP A 544 17.99 14.67 27.89
N SER A 545 18.74 14.72 29.01
CA SER A 545 18.73 13.65 30.02
C SER A 545 17.33 13.45 30.61
N GLU A 546 16.61 14.53 30.88
CA GLU A 546 15.22 14.47 31.38
C GLU A 546 14.25 13.96 30.31
N LYS A 547 14.42 14.37 29.05
CA LYS A 547 13.61 13.86 27.94
C LYS A 547 13.84 12.36 27.72
N GLU A 548 15.08 11.90 27.83
CA GLU A 548 15.42 10.48 27.70
C GLU A 548 14.89 9.67 28.90
N ARG A 549 15.00 10.17 30.13
CA ARG A 549 14.36 9.54 31.32
C ARG A 549 12.84 9.49 31.19
N ARG A 550 12.22 10.53 30.64
CA ARG A 550 10.77 10.57 30.34
C ARG A 550 10.39 9.54 29.29
N LYS A 551 11.21 9.38 28.26
CA LYS A 551 11.02 8.36 27.22
C LYS A 551 11.18 6.95 27.79
N LEU A 552 12.20 6.72 28.63
CA LEU A 552 12.38 5.46 29.36
C LEU A 552 11.19 5.14 30.28
N ALA A 553 10.59 6.14 30.92
CA ALA A 553 9.38 5.95 31.73
C ALA A 553 8.15 5.57 30.88
N ILE A 554 8.07 6.04 29.63
CA ILE A 554 7.03 5.65 28.67
C ILE A 554 7.29 4.23 28.14
N ASP A 555 8.53 3.92 27.77
CA ASP A 555 8.92 2.57 27.33
C ASP A 555 8.73 1.53 28.45
N LEU A 556 8.88 1.95 29.71
CA LEU A 556 8.54 1.14 30.88
C LEU A 556 7.02 0.89 30.99
N HIS A 557 6.20 1.92 30.80
CA HIS A 557 4.74 1.78 30.78
C HIS A 557 4.29 0.72 29.75
N ASP A 558 4.95 0.67 28.60
CA ASP A 558 4.67 -0.34 27.56
C ASP A 558 5.13 -1.75 27.98
N THR A 559 6.21 -1.87 28.75
CA THR A 559 6.67 -3.15 29.31
C THR A 559 5.69 -3.68 30.36
N ILE A 560 5.23 -2.81 31.27
CA ILE A 560 4.20 -3.14 32.27
C ILE A 560 2.87 -3.51 31.57
N LEU A 561 2.51 -2.82 30.48
CA LEU A 561 1.33 -3.17 29.69
C LEU A 561 1.41 -4.59 29.11
N GLN A 562 2.61 -5.01 28.67
CA GLN A 562 2.81 -6.38 28.17
C GLN A 562 2.65 -7.41 29.28
N ASP A 563 3.19 -7.15 30.46
CA ASP A 563 3.05 -8.05 31.61
C ASP A 563 1.59 -8.12 32.10
N LEU A 564 0.85 -7.01 32.10
CA LEU A 564 -0.59 -6.97 32.37
C LEU A 564 -1.42 -7.74 31.33
N ILE A 565 -1.01 -7.72 30.05
CA ILE A 565 -1.65 -8.53 28.99
C ILE A 565 -1.41 -10.03 29.23
N VAL A 566 -0.22 -10.42 29.70
CA VAL A 566 0.08 -11.81 30.08
C VAL A 566 -0.78 -12.25 31.25
N LEU A 567 -0.89 -11.44 32.31
CA LEU A 567 -1.78 -11.69 33.45
C LEU A 567 -3.25 -11.83 33.03
N LYS A 568 -3.75 -10.91 32.19
CA LYS A 568 -5.11 -10.99 31.63
C LYS A 568 -5.36 -12.31 30.89
N ARG A 569 -4.40 -12.76 30.08
CA ARG A 569 -4.49 -14.05 29.37
C ARG A 569 -4.46 -15.24 30.31
N LYS A 570 -3.63 -15.21 31.37
CA LYS A 570 -3.62 -16.25 32.42
C LYS A 570 -5.01 -16.33 33.07
N VAL A 571 -5.60 -15.21 33.49
CA VAL A 571 -6.95 -15.15 34.07
C VAL A 571 -8.03 -15.63 33.08
N GLU A 572 -7.99 -15.22 31.82
CA GLU A 572 -8.90 -15.71 30.78
C GLU A 572 -8.78 -17.23 30.58
N SER A 573 -7.56 -17.77 30.61
CA SER A 573 -7.32 -19.21 30.46
C SER A 573 -7.94 -20.02 31.60
N LEU A 574 -7.96 -19.48 32.83
CA LEU A 574 -8.62 -20.12 33.98
C LEU A 574 -10.15 -20.22 33.79
N ARG A 575 -10.77 -19.35 32.98
CA ARG A 575 -12.23 -19.39 32.71
C ARG A 575 -12.65 -20.53 31.78
N PHE A 576 -11.73 -21.06 30.98
CA PHE A 576 -12.02 -22.09 29.97
C PHE A 576 -11.45 -23.46 30.31
N GLN A 577 -10.72 -23.57 31.43
CA GLN A 577 -10.15 -24.84 31.90
C GLN A 577 -11.05 -25.46 32.99
N ASN A 578 -11.47 -26.72 32.78
CA ASN A 578 -12.17 -27.52 33.79
C ASN A 578 -11.18 -28.02 34.85
N MET A 579 -10.86 -27.15 35.82
CA MET A 579 -9.95 -27.46 36.94
C MET A 579 -10.72 -27.65 38.26
N ARG A 580 -10.13 -28.38 39.20
CA ARG A 580 -10.66 -28.52 40.58
C ARG A 580 -10.50 -27.21 41.35
N MET A 581 -11.41 -26.96 42.30
CA MET A 581 -11.47 -25.69 43.05
C MET A 581 -10.20 -25.38 43.85
N GLU A 582 -9.53 -26.37 44.46
CA GLU A 582 -8.25 -26.11 45.17
C GLU A 582 -7.14 -25.65 44.22
N GLU A 583 -7.11 -26.18 43.00
CA GLU A 583 -6.08 -25.91 42.00
C GLU A 583 -6.29 -24.52 41.38
N MET A 584 -7.56 -24.16 41.13
CA MET A 584 -7.96 -22.82 40.73
C MET A 584 -7.61 -21.77 41.80
N LYS A 585 -7.84 -22.08 43.08
CA LYS A 585 -7.50 -21.18 44.20
C LYS A 585 -5.99 -20.95 44.33
N LYS A 586 -5.17 -21.99 44.12
CA LYS A 586 -3.71 -21.85 44.08
C LYS A 586 -3.23 -21.00 42.91
N GLN A 587 -3.79 -21.20 41.71
CA GLN A 587 -3.46 -20.40 40.53
C GLN A 587 -3.86 -18.92 40.72
N LEU A 588 -5.00 -18.65 41.35
CA LEU A 588 -5.41 -17.28 41.70
C LEU A 588 -4.46 -16.61 42.70
N ASN A 589 -4.03 -17.32 43.74
CA ASN A 589 -3.06 -16.78 44.71
C ASN A 589 -1.71 -16.46 44.03
N TYR A 590 -1.25 -17.30 43.11
CA TYR A 590 -0.02 -17.06 42.37
C TYR A 590 -0.12 -15.83 41.44
N ILE A 591 -1.29 -15.63 40.83
CA ILE A 591 -1.59 -14.42 40.04
C ILE A 591 -1.63 -13.18 40.94
N GLU A 592 -2.16 -13.28 42.16
CA GLU A 592 -2.19 -12.19 43.13
C GLU A 592 -0.77 -11.79 43.57
N GLU A 593 0.11 -12.76 43.84
CA GLU A 593 1.53 -12.51 44.15
C GLU A 593 2.27 -11.86 42.97
N GLU A 594 2.08 -12.33 41.73
CA GLU A 594 2.67 -11.71 40.53
C GLU A 594 2.22 -10.25 40.33
N ILE A 595 0.98 -9.92 40.71
CA ILE A 595 0.45 -8.55 40.65
C ILE A 595 1.15 -7.65 41.69
N VAL A 596 1.34 -8.14 42.92
CA VAL A 596 2.02 -7.40 43.99
C VAL A 596 3.47 -7.10 43.60
N ASP A 597 4.20 -8.12 43.12
CA ASP A 597 5.59 -7.95 42.69
C ASP A 597 5.71 -6.94 41.54
N MET A 598 4.79 -6.98 40.58
CA MET A 598 4.77 -6.06 39.45
C MET A 598 4.45 -4.62 39.88
N ILE A 599 3.55 -4.44 40.86
CA ILE A 599 3.26 -3.14 41.46
C ILE A 599 4.50 -2.56 42.14
N ASP A 600 5.25 -3.37 42.87
CA ASP A 600 6.41 -2.90 43.62
C ASP A 600 7.60 -2.58 42.71
N VAL A 601 7.87 -3.42 41.70
CA VAL A 601 8.87 -3.13 40.65
C VAL A 601 8.50 -1.87 39.86
N THR A 602 7.23 -1.73 39.48
CA THR A 602 6.74 -0.53 38.77
C THR A 602 6.92 0.72 39.62
N ARG A 603 6.54 0.66 40.89
CA ARG A 603 6.74 1.78 41.82
C ARG A 603 8.21 2.13 41.90
N GLU A 604 9.09 1.17 42.19
CA GLU A 604 10.53 1.39 42.33
C GLU A 604 11.12 2.13 41.12
N ILE A 605 10.81 1.68 39.90
CA ILE A 605 11.33 2.29 38.68
C ILE A 605 10.72 3.68 38.42
N CYS A 606 9.43 3.89 38.73
CA CYS A 606 8.80 5.21 38.64
C CYS A 606 9.47 6.24 39.57
N TYR A 607 9.91 5.85 40.78
CA TYR A 607 10.63 6.75 41.69
C TYR A 607 12.03 7.12 41.21
N GLU A 608 12.69 6.27 40.42
CA GLU A 608 14.01 6.57 39.85
C GLU A 608 13.91 7.51 38.63
N LEU A 609 12.93 7.29 37.75
CA LEU A 609 12.85 7.96 36.45
C LEU A 609 12.23 9.37 36.52
N ARG A 610 11.20 9.59 37.34
CA ARG A 610 10.61 10.90 37.70
C ARG A 610 9.45 10.60 38.64
N PRO A 611 9.40 11.12 39.88
CA PRO A 611 8.26 10.83 40.76
C PRO A 611 6.99 11.37 40.07
N PRO A 612 6.08 10.52 39.57
CA PRO A 612 4.86 11.00 38.93
C PRO A 612 3.96 11.72 39.93
N PHE A 613 4.25 11.53 41.22
CA PHE A 613 3.57 12.17 42.32
C PHE A 613 4.06 13.59 42.61
N LEU A 614 5.23 14.06 42.13
CA LEU A 614 5.73 15.41 42.49
C LEU A 614 4.69 16.51 42.18
N SER A 615 3.98 16.39 41.04
CA SER A 615 2.90 17.30 40.65
C SER A 615 1.55 17.06 41.37
N GLN A 616 1.39 15.94 42.06
CA GLN A 616 0.14 15.53 42.75
C GLN A 616 0.23 15.65 44.27
N ILE A 617 1.37 15.32 44.89
CA ILE A 617 1.63 15.33 46.34
C ILE A 617 2.48 16.53 46.79
N GLY A 618 3.15 17.22 45.86
CA GLY A 618 4.02 18.37 46.15
C GLY A 618 5.45 17.98 46.55
N LEU A 619 6.36 18.96 46.51
CA LEU A 619 7.80 18.76 46.79
C LEU A 619 8.09 18.32 48.23
N GLU A 620 7.40 18.90 49.21
CA GLU A 620 7.61 18.61 50.64
C GLU A 620 7.36 17.13 50.94
N GLU A 621 6.16 16.64 50.59
CA GLU A 621 5.78 15.24 50.77
C GLU A 621 6.69 14.28 49.98
N ALA A 622 7.09 14.66 48.76
CA ALA A 622 8.01 13.87 47.95
C ALA A 622 9.40 13.71 48.59
N ILE A 623 9.92 14.76 49.24
CA ILE A 623 11.20 14.70 49.96
C ILE A 623 11.07 13.84 51.22
N VAL A 624 9.98 13.98 51.98
CA VAL A 624 9.73 13.15 53.17
C VAL A 624 9.73 11.66 52.81
N GLN A 625 9.02 11.29 51.73
CA GLN A 625 9.00 9.90 51.25
C GLN A 625 10.37 9.42 50.77
N LEU A 626 11.15 10.30 50.12
CA LEU A 626 12.53 9.99 49.71
C LEU A 626 13.42 9.69 50.92
N ILE A 627 13.32 10.49 51.99
CA ILE A 627 14.08 10.30 53.23
C ILE A 627 13.68 9.01 53.94
N GLN A 628 12.38 8.75 54.11
CA GLN A 628 11.89 7.53 54.76
C GLN A 628 12.43 6.26 54.07
N ARG A 629 12.43 6.25 52.74
CA ARG A 629 12.98 5.13 51.96
C ARG A 629 14.48 5.01 52.07
N PHE A 630 15.18 6.14 52.10
CA PHE A 630 16.61 6.14 52.32
C PHE A 630 16.96 5.50 53.67
N GLN A 631 16.22 5.85 54.74
CA GLN A 631 16.41 5.26 56.07
C GLN A 631 16.11 3.75 56.12
N LEU A 632 15.24 3.23 55.26
CA LEU A 632 15.02 1.77 55.14
C LEU A 632 16.22 1.04 54.51
N ARG A 633 17.00 1.72 53.66
CA ARG A 633 18.11 1.13 52.89
C ARG A 633 19.49 1.39 53.50
N ALA A 634 19.64 2.49 54.23
CA ALA A 634 20.90 2.93 54.81
C ALA A 634 20.78 3.03 56.33
N ASN A 635 21.78 2.50 57.05
CA ASN A 635 21.85 2.59 58.51
C ASN A 635 22.36 3.96 58.99
N ILE A 636 21.71 5.04 58.54
CA ILE A 636 22.06 6.44 58.79
C ILE A 636 20.85 7.15 59.40
N LYS A 637 21.05 7.82 60.54
CA LYS A 637 19.99 8.63 61.14
C LYS A 637 19.90 9.96 60.38
N ILE A 638 18.71 10.32 59.92
CA ILE A 638 18.44 11.59 59.24
C ILE A 638 17.52 12.42 60.13
N GLU A 639 17.92 13.64 60.44
CA GLU A 639 17.06 14.68 60.99
C GLU A 639 16.71 15.65 59.84
N TRP A 640 15.43 15.92 59.65
CA TRP A 640 14.98 16.80 58.57
C TRP A 640 13.97 17.83 59.05
N ASN A 641 14.07 19.03 58.47
CA ASN A 641 13.08 20.09 58.60
C ASN A 641 12.79 20.64 57.20
N VAL A 642 11.64 20.28 56.63
CA VAL A 642 11.24 20.65 55.27
C VAL A 642 9.96 21.45 55.39
N HIS A 643 10.01 22.74 55.09
CA HIS A 643 8.86 23.62 55.16
C HIS A 643 8.84 24.59 53.98
N LEU A 644 7.90 24.40 53.05
CA LEU A 644 7.76 25.26 51.87
C LEU A 644 6.46 26.06 51.95
N SER A 645 6.57 27.34 52.33
CA SER A 645 5.38 28.22 52.44
C SER A 645 4.89 28.76 51.09
N ALA A 646 5.58 28.47 49.97
CA ALA A 646 5.28 28.97 48.63
C ALA A 646 5.31 27.86 47.57
N LYS A 647 4.46 27.97 46.54
CA LYS A 647 4.40 27.04 45.40
C LYS A 647 5.48 27.38 44.38
N LEU A 648 6.33 26.41 44.06
CA LEU A 648 7.46 26.57 43.15
C LEU A 648 7.07 26.22 41.70
N GLU A 649 7.83 26.72 40.73
CA GLU A 649 7.74 26.25 39.36
C GLU A 649 8.24 24.81 39.24
N GLU A 650 7.62 24.01 38.37
CA GLU A 650 7.90 22.58 38.21
C GLU A 650 9.40 22.29 37.91
N GLU A 651 10.07 23.17 37.16
CA GLU A 651 11.51 23.05 36.86
C GLU A 651 12.37 23.17 38.14
N ARG A 652 11.99 24.06 39.07
CA ARG A 652 12.68 24.27 40.35
C ARG A 652 12.37 23.17 41.35
N GLU A 653 11.12 22.71 41.43
CA GLU A 653 10.74 21.59 42.30
C GLU A 653 11.53 20.32 41.97
N LEU A 654 11.57 19.99 40.68
CA LEU A 654 12.29 18.82 40.20
C LEU A 654 13.80 18.97 40.44
N ALA A 655 14.35 20.16 40.22
CA ALA A 655 15.77 20.41 40.46
C ALA A 655 16.15 20.22 41.93
N ILE A 656 15.36 20.75 42.88
CA ILE A 656 15.58 20.60 44.32
C ILE A 656 15.48 19.13 44.73
N TYR A 657 14.43 18.44 44.30
CA TYR A 657 14.25 17.01 44.55
C TYR A 657 15.47 16.20 44.09
N ARG A 658 15.97 16.46 42.87
CA ARG A 658 17.15 15.77 42.32
C ARG A 658 18.45 16.11 43.05
N MET A 659 18.61 17.33 43.57
CA MET A 659 19.77 17.70 44.36
C MET A 659 19.78 16.93 45.69
N ILE A 660 18.65 16.87 46.39
CA ILE A 660 18.53 16.11 47.65
C ILE A 660 18.77 14.62 47.41
N GLN A 661 18.20 14.05 46.33
CA GLN A 661 18.43 12.66 45.96
C GLN A 661 19.91 12.35 45.71
N GLU A 662 20.61 13.23 45.00
CA GLU A 662 22.05 13.08 44.72
C GLU A 662 22.89 13.21 46.00
N LEU A 663 22.55 14.14 46.90
CA LEU A 663 23.23 14.32 48.19
C LEU A 663 23.08 13.06 49.07
N LEU A 664 21.87 12.54 49.21
CA LEU A 664 21.62 11.31 49.97
C LEU A 664 22.35 10.10 49.36
N ASN A 665 22.32 9.96 48.03
CA ASN A 665 23.06 8.89 47.35
C ASN A 665 24.58 8.99 47.56
N ASN A 666 25.13 10.21 47.52
CA ASN A 666 26.54 10.44 47.82
C ASN A 666 26.86 10.09 49.28
N ALA A 667 25.96 10.41 50.21
CA ALA A 667 26.12 10.03 51.61
C ALA A 667 26.22 8.51 51.78
N MET A 668 25.31 7.76 51.16
CA MET A 668 25.27 6.30 51.22
C MET A 668 26.50 5.64 50.59
N LYS A 669 26.98 6.15 49.44
CA LYS A 669 28.08 5.52 48.69
C LYS A 669 29.47 5.91 49.17
N HIS A 670 29.63 7.12 49.69
CA HIS A 670 30.94 7.73 49.86
C HIS A 670 31.21 8.30 51.25
N SER A 671 30.18 8.65 52.03
CA SER A 671 30.38 9.44 53.24
C SER A 671 30.72 8.61 54.48
N GLN A 672 30.27 7.34 54.56
CA GLN A 672 30.27 6.56 55.80
C GLN A 672 29.68 7.32 57.00
N ALA A 673 28.75 8.25 56.74
CA ALA A 673 28.11 9.05 57.77
C ALA A 673 27.20 8.17 58.62
N SER A 674 27.12 8.46 59.93
CA SER A 674 26.11 7.91 60.84
C SER A 674 24.94 8.86 61.06
N TYR A 675 25.10 10.13 60.68
CA TYR A 675 24.15 11.21 60.88
C TYR A 675 24.11 12.19 59.71
N ILE A 676 22.91 12.59 59.31
CA ILE A 676 22.64 13.64 58.32
C ILE A 676 21.60 14.61 58.87
N GLN A 677 21.81 15.91 58.66
CA GLN A 677 20.83 16.96 58.89
C GLN A 677 20.45 17.61 57.55
N LEU A 678 19.15 17.71 57.27
CA LEU A 678 18.61 18.30 56.03
C LEU A 678 17.56 19.36 56.34
N THR A 679 17.82 20.61 55.97
CA THR A 679 16.85 21.71 56.12
C THR A 679 16.49 22.29 54.76
N LEU A 680 15.20 22.42 54.47
CA LEU A 680 14.68 23.09 53.28
C LEU A 680 13.62 24.11 53.70
N GLU A 681 13.87 25.39 53.47
CA GLU A 681 12.97 26.47 53.85
C GLU A 681 12.92 27.59 52.81
N VAL A 682 11.87 28.41 52.88
CA VAL A 682 11.75 29.63 52.06
C VAL A 682 12.02 30.84 52.96
N GLN A 683 13.05 31.62 52.64
CA GLN A 683 13.41 32.83 53.36
C GLN A 683 13.86 33.92 52.37
N ASN A 684 13.39 35.17 52.56
CA ASN A 684 13.79 36.33 51.75
C ASN A 684 13.63 36.14 50.23
N GLU A 685 12.51 35.57 49.77
CA GLU A 685 12.25 35.25 48.35
C GLU A 685 13.24 34.24 47.73
N GLU A 686 13.94 33.46 48.55
CA GLU A 686 14.83 32.39 48.11
C GLU A 686 14.45 31.06 48.78
N VAL A 687 14.61 29.96 48.04
CA VAL A 687 14.58 28.61 48.60
C VAL A 687 15.97 28.26 49.09
N GLN A 688 16.11 28.03 50.40
CA GLN A 688 17.37 27.66 51.04
C GLN A 688 17.38 26.17 51.38
N LEU A 689 18.35 25.45 50.83
CA LEU A 689 18.63 24.05 51.14
C LEU A 689 19.97 23.96 51.87
N HIS A 690 19.94 23.45 53.11
CA HIS A 690 21.13 23.18 53.92
C HIS A 690 21.23 21.69 54.20
N TYR A 691 22.37 21.11 53.84
CA TYR A 691 22.70 19.70 54.05
C TYR A 691 23.99 19.59 54.85
N VAL A 692 23.99 18.79 55.91
CA VAL A 692 25.17 18.48 56.72
C VAL A 692 25.25 16.98 56.97
N ASP A 693 26.41 16.38 56.74
CA ASP A 693 26.72 15.03 57.21
C ASP A 693 27.96 14.98 58.10
N ASN A 694 28.07 13.93 58.91
CA ASN A 694 29.21 13.69 59.79
C ASN A 694 30.21 12.66 59.24
N GLY A 695 30.31 12.54 57.91
CA GLY A 695 31.13 11.53 57.27
C GLY A 695 32.64 11.81 57.27
N ILE A 696 33.34 11.04 56.44
CA ILE A 696 34.79 11.13 56.25
C ILE A 696 35.26 12.45 55.62
N GLY A 697 34.34 13.28 55.11
CA GLY A 697 34.64 14.55 54.46
C GLY A 697 35.38 14.40 53.13
N ILE A 698 35.69 15.53 52.49
CA ILE A 698 36.27 15.60 51.16
C ILE A 698 37.55 16.46 51.18
N ASP A 699 38.61 15.94 50.57
CA ASP A 699 39.86 16.67 50.34
C ASP A 699 39.67 17.71 49.23
N MET A 700 39.50 18.98 49.63
CA MET A 700 39.17 20.08 48.72
C MET A 700 40.30 20.43 47.76
N GLU A 701 41.57 20.15 48.09
CA GLU A 701 42.71 20.41 47.20
C GLU A 701 42.77 19.42 46.03
N LYS A 702 42.40 18.16 46.26
CA LYS A 702 42.31 17.14 45.20
C LYS A 702 41.10 17.33 44.28
N LEU A 703 40.05 18.00 44.75
CA LEU A 703 38.83 18.22 43.98
C LEU A 703 39.02 19.11 42.76
N ASN A 704 39.94 20.07 42.84
CA ASN A 704 40.22 21.04 41.76
C ASN A 704 40.97 20.44 40.56
N HIS A 705 41.45 19.20 40.66
CA HIS A 705 42.21 18.52 39.60
C HIS A 705 41.48 17.30 38.99
N CYS A 706 40.26 17.01 39.45
CA CYS A 706 39.43 15.95 38.90
C CYS A 706 38.37 16.52 37.97
N ASP A 707 38.73 16.73 36.71
CA ASP A 707 37.79 17.10 35.65
C ASP A 707 36.71 16.01 35.48
N GLY A 708 35.47 16.36 35.83
CA GLY A 708 34.27 15.81 35.19
C GLY A 708 33.64 14.52 35.75
N LYS A 709 33.92 14.09 37.00
CA LYS A 709 33.33 12.85 37.55
C LYS A 709 32.72 12.91 38.97
N LEU A 710 32.28 14.08 39.45
CA LEU A 710 31.60 14.16 40.75
C LEU A 710 30.16 14.70 40.62
N GLY A 711 29.19 13.97 41.19
CA GLY A 711 27.78 14.40 41.26
C GLY A 711 27.60 15.78 41.92
N LEU A 712 28.50 16.16 42.82
CA LEU A 712 28.55 17.47 43.48
C LEU A 712 28.83 18.64 42.51
N PHE A 713 29.62 18.43 41.45
CA PHE A 713 29.83 19.45 40.41
C PHE A 713 28.54 19.66 39.59
N GLY A 714 27.81 18.59 39.32
CA GLY A 714 26.49 18.64 38.69
C GLY A 714 25.46 19.39 39.54
N ILE A 715 25.51 19.27 40.87
CA ILE A 715 24.68 20.07 41.79
C ILE A 715 25.05 21.56 41.65
N LYS A 716 26.35 21.91 41.73
CA LYS A 716 26.81 23.30 41.60
C LYS A 716 26.40 23.95 40.26
N GLU A 717 26.60 23.25 39.15
CA GLU A 717 26.19 23.75 37.83
C GLU A 717 24.67 23.93 37.72
N ARG A 718 23.89 23.03 38.32
CA ARG A 718 22.42 23.10 38.32
C ARG A 718 21.90 24.30 39.13
N VAL A 719 22.50 24.56 40.29
CA VAL A 719 22.19 25.74 41.11
C VAL A 719 22.49 27.03 40.33
N GLN A 720 23.66 27.10 39.68
CA GLN A 720 24.02 28.24 38.84
C GLN A 720 23.08 28.42 37.64
N GLY A 721 22.62 27.32 37.04
CA GLY A 721 21.66 27.33 35.93
C GLY A 721 20.27 27.88 36.32
N LEU A 722 19.91 27.82 37.60
CA LEU A 722 18.70 28.41 38.16
C LEU A 722 18.92 29.83 38.72
N GLY A 723 20.11 30.42 38.51
CA GLY A 723 20.46 31.73 39.03
C GLY A 723 20.77 31.75 40.54
N GLY A 724 20.93 30.59 41.17
CA GLY A 724 21.17 30.44 42.61
C GLY A 724 22.64 30.46 43.01
N THR A 725 22.88 30.44 44.33
CA THR A 725 24.21 30.38 44.94
C THR A 725 24.47 29.02 45.59
N PHE A 726 25.69 28.50 45.42
CA PHE A 726 26.14 27.22 45.99
C PHE A 726 27.41 27.45 46.81
N LYS A 727 27.40 27.03 48.08
CA LYS A 727 28.56 27.02 48.98
C LYS A 727 28.75 25.63 49.55
N MET A 728 30.00 25.16 49.57
CA MET A 728 30.35 23.85 50.10
C MET A 728 31.61 23.99 50.95
N THR A 729 31.57 23.44 52.14
CA THR A 729 32.69 23.38 53.08
C THR A 729 32.84 21.94 53.56
N SER A 730 34.06 21.41 53.47
CA SER A 730 34.36 20.05 53.94
C SER A 730 35.78 19.99 54.47
N GLN A 731 35.99 19.14 55.47
CA GLN A 731 37.31 18.83 56.01
C GLN A 731 37.37 17.31 56.26
N LEU A 732 38.50 16.68 55.95
CA LEU A 732 38.72 15.26 56.23
C LEU A 732 38.42 14.93 57.69
N GLY A 733 37.55 13.95 57.91
CA GLY A 733 37.09 13.49 59.22
C GLY A 733 36.06 14.38 59.92
N LYS A 734 35.60 15.48 59.31
CA LYS A 734 34.58 16.39 59.88
C LYS A 734 33.32 16.51 59.02
N GLY A 735 33.13 15.63 58.05
CA GLY A 735 31.95 15.60 57.20
C GLY A 735 31.87 16.71 56.16
N LEU A 736 30.65 17.00 55.71
CA LEU A 736 30.34 17.86 54.58
C LEU A 736 29.18 18.80 54.92
N ASP A 737 29.35 20.10 54.72
CA ASP A 737 28.30 21.13 54.82
C ASP A 737 28.10 21.76 53.43
N ILE A 738 26.86 21.72 52.94
CA ILE A 738 26.43 22.29 51.65
C ILE A 738 25.26 23.23 51.89
N ARG A 739 25.39 24.47 51.39
CA ARG A 739 24.34 25.50 51.40
C ARG A 739 24.01 25.95 50.00
N ILE A 740 22.73 25.92 49.68
CA ILE A 740 22.19 26.26 48.37
C ILE A 740 21.08 27.28 48.56
N ALA A 741 21.11 28.39 47.82
CA ALA A 741 20.02 29.35 47.76
C ALA A 741 19.57 29.53 46.31
N ILE A 742 18.28 29.36 46.02
CA ILE A 742 17.69 29.51 44.68
C ILE A 742 16.62 30.61 44.75
N PRO A 743 16.71 31.67 43.92
CA PRO A 743 15.70 32.72 43.90
C PRO A 743 14.35 32.18 43.39
N LEU A 744 13.25 32.67 44.01
CA LEU A 744 11.86 32.35 43.66
C LEU A 744 11.36 33.01 42.38
#